data_AF-A0A1B6JHI1-F1
#
_entry.id   AF-A0A1B6JHI1-F1
#
_cell.length_a   1.000
_cell.length_b   1.000
_cell.length_c   1.000
_cell.angle_alpha   90.00
_cell.angle_beta   90.00
_cell.angle_gamma   90.00
#
_symmetry.space_group_name_H-M   'P 1'
#
loop_
_entity.id
_entity.type
_entity.pdbx_description
1 polymer ?
#
loop_
_entity_poly.entity_id
_entity_poly.type
_entity_poly.pdbx_seq_one_letter_code
_entity_poly.pdbx_strand_id
1 'polypeptide(L)'
;MDVDLLRPGTVPISKDTIMWFEFLLDPNILDSHLQKTKPDPSPTELISKFLTISADISVGKDILVLEPDSELEDKTKPSRRSQGLKILALKIAAFLKWDLETLELKLPFSIQWMLLQDLLHLVHEEVESTDLGKAPDHVLFAVSLYHRWALRAVFNNALHSKLRNGAGLEMQDDRFNRIEQEADQSVRILMDINRLLLGPQMVVPSSQTFVPLVEDGQNEKTPNWTLGTNIPSSEFFTMVLMDLATYLFYREDYTLALEYFEKSKREFEKWNGNTAALEGYCKTDMATIEGYITACQAPVMSSGLSLTDRFMISVNNHYEGILAILAEDNLKREVPVSMRESLELDIAAAISSGGFTATRDLIFQIQSLNTVYKRAADLPCLYDYCEKLVAARRGVEIFAWALKATLTDSRPDEREQLSLFVVELLENVDAGVQLELIGHEIVRQLSKDQPVLQSNIKAPVTQLFVPPDFNNIQLKNGELENQLINSNEPLHIKEIIIKLVEANAIRPVWQIENKWELGTPLHAIVLSIPSEMMQHYLYVLLGKAKYLDSLGRFEVARRLLVAAESEVTHHGGMMKLAQLIAWEILLVECHHLHAEWPNKTPGCTTVVSRCQDILQPSDMMVLPRVEVVETAAVTLLNLGDWETLVNQASDKRLVLCDLSASLAQACQDIVKYKGNKKISRGAWDLIVPVFVYGSSSGLGKRGLVHEAHQPLLQPVLRLCGQLRDWTVLSAAISLLARLHNILRDETTLELVCEHTALWPSVVSSTNSYNIQLVSEHLWQLVNSALEYYPKNISLHKLLGDYYYVGEHYSAAVKQYLLAAVIATDSFSRPLTKAVMEDYVYKRMIKCLSQLHCHTQAGVLCQFLEEVDYNTAFKSFTESVCHDCMDTYYDCIWDVNILEYLIYLQNKKGNKDRAKKAIDMIGLLELNANNNEEIKREAANKRKIRFMQALVRQYVL
;
A
#
# COMPACT_ATOMS: atom_id res chain seq x y z
N MET A 1 31.25 42.70 -2.26
CA MET A 1 32.65 42.83 -2.72
C MET A 1 33.39 43.48 -1.59
N ASP A 2 34.02 42.67 -0.73
CA ASP A 2 34.88 43.18 0.32
C ASP A 2 36.12 43.78 -0.32
N VAL A 3 36.38 45.05 -0.04
CA VAL A 3 37.57 45.77 -0.51
C VAL A 3 38.75 45.19 0.28
N ASP A 4 39.72 44.59 -0.39
CA ASP A 4 40.90 44.00 0.26
C ASP A 4 41.78 45.12 0.82
N LEU A 5 41.54 45.49 2.09
CA LEU A 5 42.17 46.62 2.78
C LEU A 5 43.71 46.54 2.86
N LEU A 6 44.33 45.42 2.50
CA LEU A 6 45.78 45.26 2.53
C LEU A 6 46.45 45.36 1.15
N ARG A 7 45.70 45.33 0.04
CA ARG A 7 46.23 45.49 -1.33
C ARG A 7 45.92 46.90 -1.85
N PRO A 8 46.83 47.53 -2.64
CA PRO A 8 46.57 48.87 -3.15
C PRO A 8 45.32 48.87 -4.06
N GLY A 9 44.25 49.51 -3.60
CA GLY A 9 43.03 49.73 -4.39
C GLY A 9 42.96 51.14 -4.98
N THR A 10 42.06 51.35 -5.93
CA THR A 10 41.82 52.65 -6.58
C THR A 10 40.99 53.63 -5.75
N VAL A 11 40.72 53.33 -4.47
CA VAL A 11 39.89 54.12 -3.53
C VAL A 11 40.80 54.72 -2.45
N PRO A 12 40.56 55.96 -1.95
CA PRO A 12 41.40 56.56 -0.92
C PRO A 12 41.41 55.71 0.37
N ILE A 13 42.58 55.22 0.74
CA ILE A 13 42.81 54.37 1.92
C ILE A 13 42.67 55.24 3.19
N SER A 14 41.99 54.75 4.22
CA SER A 14 41.91 55.46 5.51
C SER A 14 43.28 55.50 6.18
N LYS A 15 43.59 56.56 6.95
CA LYS A 15 44.89 56.73 7.61
C LYS A 15 45.26 55.62 8.61
N ASP A 16 44.29 54.79 9.00
CA ASP A 16 44.46 53.72 10.00
C ASP A 16 44.59 52.32 9.36
N THR A 17 44.59 52.21 8.02
CA THR A 17 44.72 50.93 7.32
C THR A 17 46.20 50.56 7.15
N ILE A 18 46.65 49.52 7.85
CA ILE A 18 48.03 49.01 7.77
C ILE A 18 48.15 48.12 6.53
N MET A 19 49.12 48.36 5.64
CA MET A 19 49.32 47.52 4.45
C MET A 19 50.14 46.28 4.76
N TRP A 20 49.99 45.19 3.99
CA TRP A 20 50.69 43.92 4.30
C TRP A 20 52.22 44.06 4.34
N PHE A 21 52.80 44.96 3.52
CA PHE A 21 54.24 45.18 3.46
C PHE A 21 54.77 46.03 4.63
N GLU A 22 53.90 46.79 5.32
CA GLU A 22 54.30 47.58 6.49
C GLU A 22 54.71 46.66 7.65
N PHE A 23 54.11 45.47 7.75
CA PHE A 23 54.53 44.42 8.69
C PHE A 23 55.93 43.85 8.41
N LEU A 24 56.47 44.01 7.19
CA LEU A 24 57.86 43.65 6.88
C LEU A 24 58.83 44.80 7.18
N LEU A 25 58.37 46.05 7.13
CA LEU A 25 59.20 47.23 7.29
C LEU A 25 59.39 47.61 8.77
N ASP A 26 58.36 47.45 9.61
CA ASP A 26 58.46 47.69 11.06
C ASP A 26 58.07 46.44 11.87
N PRO A 27 59.03 45.83 12.59
CA PRO A 27 58.81 44.61 13.36
C PRO A 27 57.83 44.78 14.53
N ASN A 28 57.60 46.01 15.01
CA ASN A 28 56.74 46.28 16.18
C ASN A 28 55.25 46.39 15.83
N ILE A 29 54.92 46.60 14.55
CA ILE A 29 53.53 46.75 14.10
C ILE A 29 52.75 45.45 14.28
N LEU A 30 53.37 44.30 14.01
CA LEU A 30 52.70 43.01 14.19
C LEU A 30 52.34 42.74 15.66
N ASP A 31 53.30 42.95 16.57
CA ASP A 31 53.10 42.65 18.00
C ASP A 31 52.06 43.60 18.63
N SER A 32 52.07 44.88 18.26
CA SER A 32 51.05 45.85 18.70
C SER A 32 49.67 45.59 18.09
N HIS A 33 49.60 45.04 16.86
CA HIS A 33 48.35 44.64 16.24
C HIS A 33 47.74 43.41 16.91
N LEU A 34 48.53 42.38 17.18
CA LEU A 34 48.07 41.13 17.80
C LEU A 34 47.58 41.31 19.25
N GLN A 35 48.05 42.34 19.96
CA GLN A 35 47.61 42.66 21.33
C GLN A 35 46.27 43.41 21.42
N LYS A 36 45.67 43.82 20.29
CA LYS A 36 44.33 44.46 20.29
C LYS A 36 43.26 43.46 20.75
N THR A 37 42.20 43.95 21.39
CA THR A 37 41.08 43.10 21.86
C THR A 37 40.30 42.44 20.72
N LYS A 38 40.29 43.05 19.53
CA LYS A 38 39.74 42.53 18.28
C LYS A 38 40.60 43.02 17.10
N PRO A 39 41.71 42.33 16.78
CA PRO A 39 42.53 42.69 15.63
C PRO A 39 41.74 42.46 14.33
N ASP A 40 41.70 43.47 13.47
CA ASP A 40 41.13 43.41 12.12
C ASP A 40 42.21 43.89 11.12
N PRO A 41 42.75 43.03 10.25
CA PRO A 41 42.40 41.61 10.06
C PRO A 41 42.79 40.72 11.24
N SER A 42 42.08 39.59 11.39
CA SER A 42 42.33 38.61 12.46
C SER A 42 43.67 37.88 12.28
N PRO A 43 44.25 37.25 13.32
CA PRO A 43 45.55 36.57 13.20
C PRO A 43 45.55 35.48 12.13
N THR A 44 44.45 34.73 12.00
CA THR A 44 44.31 33.68 10.98
C THR A 44 44.11 34.24 9.57
N GLU A 45 43.44 35.38 9.43
CA GLU A 45 43.37 36.10 8.14
C GLU A 45 44.75 36.62 7.72
N LEU A 46 45.55 37.14 8.66
CA LEU A 46 46.92 37.56 8.38
C LEU A 46 47.79 36.39 7.92
N ILE A 47 47.71 35.22 8.56
CA ILE A 47 48.40 33.99 8.10
C ILE A 47 48.00 33.66 6.66
N SER A 48 46.69 33.60 6.38
CA SER A 48 46.17 33.29 5.04
C SER A 48 46.67 34.29 4.00
N LYS A 49 46.63 35.59 4.30
CA LYS A 49 47.09 36.65 3.39
C LYS A 49 48.60 36.61 3.16
N PHE A 50 49.41 36.48 4.21
CA PHE A 50 50.87 36.41 4.08
C PHE A 50 51.32 35.21 3.26
N LEU A 51 50.74 34.03 3.50
CA LEU A 51 51.09 32.82 2.74
C LEU A 51 50.55 32.85 1.30
N THR A 52 49.37 33.41 1.07
CA THR A 52 48.84 33.60 -0.30
C THR A 52 49.71 34.57 -1.10
N ILE A 53 50.09 35.71 -0.52
CA ILE A 53 50.96 36.70 -1.17
C ILE A 53 52.36 36.11 -1.39
N SER A 54 52.89 35.35 -0.42
CA SER A 54 54.17 34.66 -0.57
C SER A 54 54.15 33.63 -1.71
N ALA A 55 53.05 32.87 -1.84
CA ALA A 55 52.85 31.94 -2.94
C ALA A 55 52.76 32.67 -4.29
N ASP A 56 52.01 33.78 -4.39
CA ASP A 56 51.92 34.61 -5.61
C ASP A 56 53.31 35.15 -6.04
N ILE A 57 54.15 35.57 -5.08
CA ILE A 57 55.52 36.06 -5.32
C ILE A 57 56.41 34.92 -5.84
N SER A 58 56.27 33.70 -5.29
CA SER A 58 57.08 32.54 -5.69
C SER A 58 56.74 32.00 -7.09
N VAL A 59 55.51 32.22 -7.59
CA VAL A 59 55.04 31.75 -8.91
C VAL A 59 55.39 32.73 -10.04
N GLY A 60 55.98 33.89 -9.73
CA GLY A 60 56.51 34.82 -10.73
C GLY A 60 55.47 35.73 -11.38
N LYS A 61 54.54 36.29 -10.58
CA LYS A 61 53.57 37.30 -11.04
C LYS A 61 54.03 38.76 -10.90
N ASP A 62 55.34 39.00 -10.82
CA ASP A 62 55.92 40.34 -11.02
C ASP A 62 56.35 40.47 -12.51
N ILE A 63 55.38 40.70 -13.39
CA ILE A 63 55.64 41.42 -14.64
C ILE A 63 54.95 42.77 -14.46
N LEU A 64 55.75 43.80 -14.21
CA LEU A 64 55.54 45.23 -14.48
C LEU A 64 56.23 46.06 -13.37
N VAL A 65 57.56 46.22 -13.42
CA VAL A 65 58.31 47.49 -13.26
C VAL A 65 59.78 47.23 -13.65
N LEU A 66 60.17 47.76 -14.82
CA LEU A 66 61.47 48.30 -15.28
C LEU A 66 62.80 47.76 -14.69
N GLU A 67 63.59 47.02 -15.46
CA GLU A 67 64.77 47.44 -16.27
C GLU A 67 65.40 46.20 -16.97
N PRO A 68 65.82 46.27 -18.25
CA PRO A 68 66.55 45.20 -18.91
C PRO A 68 68.04 45.45 -18.71
N ASP A 69 68.66 44.76 -17.75
CA ASP A 69 70.08 44.32 -17.77
C ASP A 69 70.47 43.86 -16.36
N SER A 70 70.22 42.59 -16.05
CA SER A 70 71.06 41.83 -15.12
C SER A 70 70.91 40.34 -15.39
N GLU A 71 72.07 39.70 -15.45
CA GLU A 71 72.29 38.35 -15.91
C GLU A 71 71.57 37.30 -15.05
N LEU A 72 71.29 36.16 -15.68
CA LEU A 72 70.63 35.00 -15.09
C LEU A 72 71.43 34.43 -13.91
N GLU A 73 71.02 34.73 -12.68
CA GLU A 73 71.41 33.95 -11.50
C GLU A 73 70.22 33.15 -10.93
N ASP A 74 70.50 31.86 -10.70
CA ASP A 74 69.78 30.81 -9.94
C ASP A 74 68.30 31.05 -9.53
N LYS A 75 67.39 30.43 -10.29
CA LYS A 75 65.94 30.30 -10.00
C LYS A 75 65.59 29.29 -8.89
N THR A 76 66.39 29.18 -7.82
CA THR A 76 66.13 28.19 -6.75
C THR A 76 66.21 28.73 -5.33
N LYS A 77 66.33 30.05 -5.13
CA LYS A 77 66.21 30.67 -3.79
C LYS A 77 64.92 31.47 -3.67
N PRO A 78 64.09 31.26 -2.63
CA PRO A 78 62.92 32.09 -2.38
C PRO A 78 63.36 33.55 -2.21
N SER A 79 62.60 34.49 -2.75
CA SER A 79 62.91 35.91 -2.59
C SER A 79 62.90 36.27 -1.10
N ARG A 80 63.80 37.17 -0.64
CA ARG A 80 63.84 37.62 0.77
C ARG A 80 62.47 38.11 1.25
N ARG A 81 61.70 38.72 0.35
CA ARG A 81 60.31 39.16 0.56
C ARG A 81 59.36 37.99 0.85
N SER A 82 59.43 36.91 0.06
CA SER A 82 58.64 35.69 0.29
C SER A 82 59.03 35.03 1.62
N GLN A 83 60.32 34.97 1.94
CA GLN A 83 60.82 34.39 3.19
C GLN A 83 60.36 35.20 4.42
N GLY A 84 60.42 36.53 4.37
CA GLY A 84 59.94 37.40 5.45
C GLY A 84 58.45 37.18 5.76
N LEU A 85 57.61 37.01 4.73
CA LEU A 85 56.18 36.74 4.91
C LEU A 85 55.91 35.37 5.55
N LYS A 86 56.70 34.34 5.21
CA LYS A 86 56.62 33.03 5.84
C LYS A 86 56.98 33.10 7.33
N ILE A 87 58.06 33.80 7.67
CA ILE A 87 58.49 34.02 9.07
C ILE A 87 57.41 34.77 9.86
N LEU A 88 56.78 35.80 9.27
CA LEU A 88 55.65 36.49 9.92
C LEU A 88 54.44 35.58 10.13
N ALA A 89 54.10 34.73 9.17
CA ALA A 89 53.01 33.76 9.33
C ALA A 89 53.30 32.75 10.47
N LEU A 90 54.54 32.27 10.57
CA LEU A 90 54.98 31.39 11.66
C LEU A 90 55.02 32.12 13.02
N LYS A 91 55.42 33.39 13.04
CA LYS A 91 55.35 34.25 14.24
C LYS A 91 53.91 34.37 14.76
N ILE A 92 52.93 34.53 13.85
CA ILE A 92 51.51 34.56 14.22
C ILE A 92 51.02 33.18 14.68
N ALA A 93 51.43 32.09 14.02
CA ALA A 93 51.07 30.74 14.44
C ALA A 93 51.60 30.40 15.85
N ALA A 94 52.81 30.86 16.17
CA ALA A 94 53.40 30.76 17.50
C ALA A 94 52.69 31.66 18.54
N PHE A 95 52.21 32.85 18.14
CA PHE A 95 51.34 33.67 18.98
C PHE A 95 50.01 32.96 19.31
N LEU A 96 49.46 32.18 18.37
CA LEU A 96 48.29 31.31 18.58
C LEU A 96 48.63 29.99 19.31
N LYS A 97 49.85 29.86 19.86
CA LYS A 97 50.34 28.67 20.57
C LYS A 97 50.26 27.38 19.74
N TRP A 98 50.33 27.47 18.41
CA TRP A 98 50.23 26.31 17.51
C TRP A 98 48.95 25.48 17.70
N ASP A 99 47.86 26.12 18.09
CA ASP A 99 46.58 25.45 18.34
C ASP A 99 45.97 24.88 17.03
N LEU A 100 46.12 23.56 16.86
CA LEU A 100 45.63 22.85 15.67
C LEU A 100 44.12 23.00 15.50
N GLU A 101 43.32 23.10 16.57
CA GLU A 101 41.87 23.29 16.45
C GLU A 101 41.54 24.66 15.82
N THR A 102 42.20 25.72 16.28
CA THR A 102 42.03 27.06 15.70
C THR A 102 42.53 27.11 14.25
N LEU A 103 43.66 26.47 13.94
CA LEU A 103 44.22 26.44 12.59
C LEU A 103 43.33 25.64 11.63
N GLU A 104 42.81 24.48 12.06
CA GLU A 104 41.93 23.61 11.26
C GLU A 104 40.59 24.28 10.94
N LEU A 105 39.99 24.97 11.92
CA LEU A 105 38.69 25.64 11.76
C LEU A 105 38.76 26.93 10.94
N LYS A 106 39.86 27.70 11.06
CA LYS A 106 39.93 29.07 10.52
C LYS A 106 40.83 29.22 9.28
N LEU A 107 41.67 28.25 8.95
CA LEU A 107 42.52 28.30 7.76
C LEU A 107 42.09 27.28 6.70
N PRO A 108 42.16 27.59 5.40
CA PRO A 108 42.00 26.58 4.35
C PRO A 108 43.09 25.50 4.42
N PHE A 109 42.78 24.27 4.03
CA PHE A 109 43.71 23.13 4.06
C PHE A 109 45.06 23.41 3.35
N SER A 110 45.03 24.09 2.20
CA SER A 110 46.24 24.47 1.46
C SER A 110 47.13 25.45 2.24
N ILE A 111 46.55 26.36 3.01
CA ILE A 111 47.26 27.30 3.89
C ILE A 111 47.83 26.56 5.11
N GLN A 112 47.07 25.62 5.69
CA GLN A 112 47.55 24.77 6.79
C GLN A 112 48.78 23.97 6.37
N TRP A 113 48.72 23.33 5.19
CA TRP A 113 49.85 22.59 4.61
C TRP A 113 51.08 23.49 4.41
N MET A 114 50.91 24.66 3.78
CA MET A 114 52.03 25.58 3.55
C MET A 114 52.67 26.05 4.85
N LEU A 115 51.87 26.42 5.85
CA LEU A 115 52.36 26.90 7.15
C LEU A 115 53.23 25.85 7.86
N LEU A 116 52.75 24.61 7.92
CA LEU A 116 53.46 23.53 8.61
C LEU A 116 54.68 23.04 7.82
N GLN A 117 54.58 23.00 6.48
CA GLN A 117 55.73 22.72 5.63
C GLN A 117 56.80 23.81 5.78
N ASP A 118 56.43 25.09 5.81
CA ASP A 118 57.39 26.19 6.00
C ASP A 118 58.09 26.10 7.38
N LEU A 119 57.38 25.68 8.44
CA LEU A 119 58.01 25.38 9.73
C LEU A 119 59.02 24.24 9.62
N LEU A 120 58.64 23.12 8.98
CA LEU A 120 59.53 21.99 8.77
C LEU A 120 60.77 22.39 7.97
N HIS A 121 60.63 23.18 6.91
CA HIS A 121 61.77 23.61 6.07
C HIS A 121 62.76 24.49 6.85
N LEU A 122 62.28 25.38 7.73
CA LEU A 122 63.17 26.20 8.60
C LEU A 122 63.96 25.37 9.60
N VAL A 123 63.39 24.24 10.02
CA VAL A 123 64.02 23.29 10.93
C VAL A 123 64.90 22.29 10.16
N HIS A 124 64.60 22.02 8.89
CA HIS A 124 65.25 21.00 8.06
C HIS A 124 66.72 21.28 7.73
N GLU A 125 67.16 22.55 7.71
CA GLU A 125 68.59 22.89 7.53
C GLU A 125 69.51 22.28 8.62
N GLU A 126 68.96 21.78 9.74
CA GLU A 126 69.68 21.09 10.82
C GLU A 126 69.55 19.53 10.79
N VAL A 127 68.86 18.95 9.80
CA VAL A 127 68.28 17.57 9.89
C VAL A 127 68.84 16.55 8.89
N GLU A 128 69.82 16.87 8.04
CA GLU A 128 70.27 15.93 6.98
C GLU A 128 70.84 14.55 7.46
N SER A 129 70.88 14.21 8.76
CA SER A 129 71.15 12.82 9.21
C SER A 129 70.80 12.46 10.67
N THR A 130 69.75 13.02 11.27
CA THR A 130 69.59 12.94 12.74
C THR A 130 68.60 11.86 13.23
N ASP A 131 69.10 10.95 14.07
CA ASP A 131 68.31 10.11 15.00
C ASP A 131 67.42 11.02 15.88
N LEU A 132 66.09 10.80 15.89
CA LEU A 132 65.12 11.60 16.66
C LEU A 132 65.50 11.67 18.16
N GLY A 133 66.21 10.67 18.69
CA GLY A 133 66.68 10.68 20.08
C GLY A 133 67.76 11.72 20.41
N LYS A 134 68.37 12.36 19.40
CA LYS A 134 69.38 13.42 19.56
C LYS A 134 68.92 14.78 19.00
N ALA A 135 67.69 14.85 18.50
CA ALA A 135 67.16 16.06 17.91
C ALA A 135 66.89 17.12 19.00
N PRO A 136 67.19 18.41 18.72
CA PRO A 136 66.77 19.52 19.58
C PRO A 136 65.25 19.58 19.78
N ASP A 137 64.81 20.15 20.90
CA ASP A 137 63.40 20.29 21.27
C ASP A 137 62.55 20.97 20.20
N HIS A 138 63.06 22.02 19.53
CA HIS A 138 62.35 22.71 18.45
C HIS A 138 62.13 21.84 17.21
N VAL A 139 63.08 20.93 16.93
CA VAL A 139 62.96 19.94 15.85
C VAL A 139 61.90 18.91 16.19
N LEU A 140 61.96 18.35 17.40
CA LEU A 140 60.98 17.37 17.88
C LEU A 140 59.56 17.96 17.90
N PHE A 141 59.42 19.20 18.35
CA PHE A 141 58.14 19.90 18.33
C PHE A 141 57.59 20.06 16.91
N ALA A 142 58.39 20.59 15.98
CA ALA A 142 57.95 20.83 14.59
C ALA A 142 57.54 19.53 13.87
N VAL A 143 58.33 18.47 14.02
CA VAL A 143 58.03 17.14 13.47
C VAL A 143 56.75 16.57 14.08
N SER A 144 56.61 16.63 15.41
CA SER A 144 55.41 16.15 16.09
C SER A 144 54.15 16.93 15.67
N LEU A 145 54.24 18.26 15.51
CA LEU A 145 53.13 19.12 15.16
C LEU A 145 52.60 18.80 13.76
N TYR A 146 53.50 18.61 12.80
CA TYR A 146 53.13 18.21 11.44
C TYR A 146 52.43 16.85 11.41
N HIS A 147 53.00 15.83 12.07
CA HIS A 147 52.41 14.48 12.06
C HIS A 147 51.10 14.40 12.86
N ARG A 148 50.95 15.16 13.95
CA ARG A 148 49.67 15.31 14.66
C ARG A 148 48.60 15.94 13.76
N TRP A 149 48.94 17.04 13.08
CA TRP A 149 48.05 17.67 12.11
C TRP A 149 47.69 16.74 10.95
N ALA A 150 48.66 15.98 10.40
CA ALA A 150 48.41 15.04 9.33
C ALA A 150 47.36 13.99 9.72
N LEU A 151 47.46 13.39 10.91
CA LEU A 151 46.46 12.44 11.41
C LEU A 151 45.09 13.10 11.63
N ARG A 152 45.06 14.30 12.22
CA ARG A 152 43.83 15.06 12.44
C ARG A 152 43.16 15.48 11.12
N ALA A 153 43.94 15.86 10.10
CA ALA A 153 43.43 16.23 8.79
C ALA A 153 42.73 15.05 8.12
N VAL A 154 43.30 13.84 8.21
CA VAL A 154 42.67 12.61 7.70
C VAL A 154 41.38 12.31 8.47
N PHE A 155 41.42 12.36 9.79
CA PHE A 155 40.25 12.12 10.67
C PHE A 155 39.11 13.14 10.42
N ASN A 156 39.42 14.43 10.40
CA ASN A 156 38.45 15.50 10.20
C ASN A 156 37.84 15.44 8.79
N ASN A 157 38.61 15.07 7.78
CA ASN A 157 38.05 14.87 6.43
C ASN A 157 37.02 13.73 6.41
N ALA A 158 37.28 12.64 7.14
CA ALA A 158 36.33 11.53 7.27
C ALA A 158 35.03 11.97 7.98
N LEU A 159 35.13 12.77 9.04
CA LEU A 159 33.97 13.33 9.76
C LEU A 159 33.16 14.32 8.93
N HIS A 160 33.83 15.19 8.16
CA HIS A 160 33.19 16.27 7.41
C HIS A 160 32.81 15.91 5.96
N SER A 161 33.22 14.75 5.44
CA SER A 161 32.87 14.31 4.07
C SER A 161 31.36 14.22 3.82
N LYS A 162 30.56 13.97 4.87
CA LYS A 162 29.09 13.89 4.78
C LYS A 162 28.37 15.26 4.72
N LEU A 163 29.03 16.38 5.00
CA LEU A 163 28.44 17.72 4.98
C LEU A 163 28.74 18.54 3.70
N ARG A 164 29.62 18.08 2.81
CA ARG A 164 29.93 18.77 1.54
C ARG A 164 28.88 18.50 0.46
N ASN A 165 27.64 18.91 0.70
CA ASN A 165 26.62 19.02 -0.35
C ASN A 165 26.57 20.46 -0.86
N GLY A 166 27.27 20.77 -1.96
CA GLY A 166 27.04 22.04 -2.67
C GLY A 166 28.18 22.49 -3.59
N ALA A 167 28.07 22.15 -4.87
CA ALA A 167 28.49 23.00 -6.01
C ALA A 167 29.91 23.61 -6.01
N GLY A 168 30.91 22.89 -5.51
CA GLY A 168 32.31 23.11 -5.85
C GLY A 168 32.83 21.88 -6.58
N LEU A 169 33.19 22.02 -7.86
CA LEU A 169 34.16 21.12 -8.49
C LEU A 169 35.46 21.24 -7.69
N GLU A 170 35.60 20.46 -6.61
CA GLU A 170 36.90 20.27 -6.00
C GLU A 170 37.67 19.29 -6.88
N MET A 171 38.70 19.81 -7.54
CA MET A 171 39.87 18.99 -7.83
C MET A 171 40.20 18.25 -6.53
N GLN A 172 40.28 16.92 -6.58
CA GLN A 172 41.03 16.17 -5.58
C GLN A 172 42.37 16.87 -5.43
N ASP A 173 42.58 17.56 -4.30
CA ASP A 173 43.85 18.20 -4.05
C ASP A 173 44.87 17.07 -3.88
N ASP A 174 45.72 16.84 -4.88
CA ASP A 174 46.75 15.79 -4.87
C ASP A 174 47.57 15.81 -3.56
N ARG A 175 47.64 16.95 -2.89
CA ARG A 175 48.27 17.12 -1.57
C ARG A 175 47.55 16.32 -0.48
N PHE A 176 46.23 16.29 -0.44
CA PHE A 176 45.48 15.51 0.57
C PHE A 176 45.71 14.01 0.38
N ASN A 177 45.65 13.52 -0.86
CA ASN A 177 45.92 12.11 -1.19
C ASN A 177 47.32 11.67 -0.71
N ARG A 178 48.32 12.56 -0.76
CA ARG A 178 49.66 12.28 -0.22
C ARG A 178 49.65 12.17 1.31
N ILE A 179 48.98 13.07 2.00
CA ILE A 179 48.87 13.00 3.48
C ILE A 179 48.18 11.71 3.92
N GLU A 180 47.12 11.32 3.23
CA GLU A 180 46.41 10.07 3.51
C GLU A 180 47.32 8.85 3.32
N GLN A 181 48.15 8.82 2.26
CA GLN A 181 49.15 7.77 2.04
C GLN A 181 50.28 7.79 3.09
N GLU A 182 50.64 8.96 3.61
CA GLU A 182 51.69 9.15 4.63
C GLU A 182 51.17 9.00 6.08
N ALA A 183 49.88 8.70 6.28
CA ALA A 183 49.30 8.61 7.61
C ALA A 183 49.92 7.48 8.46
N ASP A 184 50.19 6.31 7.87
CA ASP A 184 50.87 5.20 8.54
C ASP A 184 52.31 5.56 8.98
N GLN A 185 53.00 6.37 8.18
CA GLN A 185 54.32 6.89 8.53
C GLN A 185 54.21 7.88 9.70
N SER A 186 53.19 8.74 9.70
CA SER A 186 52.91 9.68 10.78
C SER A 186 52.61 8.96 12.11
N VAL A 187 51.86 7.86 12.07
CA VAL A 187 51.63 6.98 13.24
C VAL A 187 52.97 6.46 13.79
N ARG A 188 53.84 5.91 12.93
CA ARG A 188 55.14 5.36 13.36
C ARG A 188 56.03 6.44 14.00
N ILE A 189 56.12 7.61 13.38
CA ILE A 189 56.95 8.71 13.88
C ILE A 189 56.44 9.21 15.25
N LEU A 190 55.13 9.36 15.44
CA LEU A 190 54.57 9.74 16.74
C LEU A 190 54.77 8.65 17.81
N MET A 191 54.69 7.37 17.44
CA MET A 191 55.02 6.26 18.34
C MET A 191 56.49 6.28 18.76
N ASP A 192 57.41 6.59 17.84
CA ASP A 192 58.84 6.69 18.15
C ASP A 192 59.15 7.90 19.02
N ILE A 193 58.49 9.05 18.80
CA ILE A 193 58.58 10.23 19.68
C ILE A 193 58.11 9.89 21.10
N ASN A 194 57.01 9.13 21.24
CA ASN A 194 56.51 8.69 22.54
C ASN A 194 57.47 7.72 23.28
N ARG A 195 58.45 7.12 22.60
CA ARG A 195 59.48 6.27 23.24
C ARG A 195 60.70 7.05 23.74
N LEU A 196 60.81 8.34 23.42
CA LEU A 196 61.94 9.17 23.81
C LEU A 196 61.89 9.55 25.29
N LEU A 197 63.06 9.65 25.91
CA LEU A 197 63.23 10.13 27.28
C LEU A 197 63.55 11.64 27.25
N LEU A 198 62.51 12.46 27.29
CA LEU A 198 62.66 13.92 27.36
C LEU A 198 62.95 14.39 28.80
N GLY A 199 63.58 15.56 28.93
CA GLY A 199 63.74 16.24 30.22
C GLY A 199 62.39 16.66 30.83
N PRO A 200 62.38 17.29 32.03
CA PRO A 200 61.13 17.72 32.69
C PRO A 200 60.38 18.82 31.92
N GLN A 201 61.09 19.59 31.10
CA GLN A 201 60.54 20.65 30.25
C GLN A 201 61.14 20.55 28.84
N MET A 202 60.36 20.98 27.86
CA MET A 202 60.72 21.05 26.45
C MET A 202 60.57 22.49 25.94
N VAL A 203 61.53 22.97 25.16
CA VAL A 203 61.49 24.31 24.55
C VAL A 203 60.66 24.28 23.26
N VAL A 204 59.58 25.05 23.20
CA VAL A 204 58.75 25.18 21.98
C VAL A 204 58.87 26.58 21.35
N PRO A 205 58.79 26.71 20.02
CA PRO A 205 58.90 28.00 19.34
C PRO A 205 57.82 28.99 19.76
N SER A 206 58.23 30.17 20.23
CA SER A 206 57.36 31.27 20.64
C SER A 206 57.31 32.36 19.55
N SER A 207 56.44 33.36 19.68
CA SER A 207 56.45 34.51 18.76
C SER A 207 57.78 35.26 18.72
N GLN A 208 58.58 35.19 19.80
CA GLN A 208 59.90 35.82 19.90
C GLN A 208 61.00 35.00 19.22
N THR A 209 60.75 33.71 18.94
CA THR A 209 61.68 32.84 18.20
C THR A 209 61.86 33.30 16.75
N PHE A 210 60.80 33.85 16.15
CA PHE A 210 60.78 34.27 14.75
C PHE A 210 61.15 35.74 14.61
N VAL A 211 62.43 36.01 14.29
CA VAL A 211 62.95 37.37 14.12
C VAL A 211 62.82 37.81 12.64
N PRO A 212 62.31 39.03 12.35
CA PRO A 212 62.25 39.57 11.00
C PRO A 212 63.63 39.76 10.36
N LEU A 213 63.72 39.61 9.04
CA LEU A 213 64.97 39.73 8.26
C LEU A 213 65.43 41.21 8.17
N VAL A 214 66.68 41.52 8.51
CA VAL A 214 67.25 42.89 8.44
C VAL A 214 68.15 43.05 7.19
N GLU A 215 68.29 44.27 6.66
CA GLU A 215 68.95 44.55 5.36
C GLU A 215 70.46 44.22 5.33
N ASP A 216 71.19 44.29 6.45
CA ASP A 216 72.67 44.28 6.50
C ASP A 216 73.34 43.02 7.11
N GLY A 217 72.57 41.98 7.48
CA GLY A 217 73.12 40.78 8.16
C GLY A 217 73.53 39.65 7.20
N GLN A 218 74.82 39.33 7.09
CA GLN A 218 75.31 38.17 6.31
C GLN A 218 75.00 36.78 6.95
N ASN A 219 74.43 36.72 8.16
CA ASN A 219 74.18 35.46 8.91
C ASN A 219 72.73 35.26 9.42
N GLU A 220 71.74 36.05 9.01
CA GLU A 220 70.37 35.99 9.59
C GLU A 220 69.43 35.00 8.89
N LYS A 221 69.84 33.73 8.75
CA LYS A 221 68.96 32.70 8.15
C LYS A 221 68.09 31.95 9.16
N THR A 222 68.45 31.95 10.44
CA THR A 222 67.91 31.00 11.41
C THR A 222 67.09 31.69 12.50
N PRO A 223 65.85 31.23 12.78
CA PRO A 223 65.10 31.63 13.97
C PRO A 223 65.94 31.48 15.25
N ASN A 224 65.73 32.34 16.23
CA ASN A 224 66.44 32.24 17.50
C ASN A 224 65.71 31.27 18.45
N TRP A 225 66.03 29.98 18.32
CA TRP A 225 65.39 28.90 19.07
C TRP A 225 65.54 29.01 20.59
N THR A 226 66.54 29.76 21.10
CA THR A 226 66.72 29.95 22.55
C THR A 226 65.65 30.85 23.18
N LEU A 227 64.87 31.59 22.37
CA LEU A 227 63.76 32.44 22.83
C LEU A 227 62.41 31.70 22.86
N GLY A 228 62.43 30.37 22.80
CA GLY A 228 61.24 29.53 22.94
C GLY A 228 60.62 29.59 24.35
N THR A 229 59.37 29.13 24.46
CA THR A 229 58.68 28.96 25.75
C THR A 229 58.84 27.54 26.24
N ASN A 230 59.04 27.34 27.55
CA ASN A 230 59.13 26.01 28.14
C ASN A 230 57.75 25.44 28.43
N ILE A 231 57.48 24.22 27.97
CA ILE A 231 56.28 23.44 28.34
C ILE A 231 56.69 22.17 29.09
N PRO A 232 55.89 21.69 30.06
CA PRO A 232 56.11 20.38 30.67
C PRO A 232 56.06 19.27 29.62
N SER A 233 57.01 18.33 29.67
CA SER A 233 57.04 17.21 28.72
C SER A 233 55.79 16.31 28.81
N SER A 234 55.17 16.25 30.00
CA SER A 234 53.88 15.56 30.21
C SER A 234 52.72 16.21 29.46
N GLU A 235 52.72 17.55 29.33
CA GLU A 235 51.72 18.28 28.53
C GLU A 235 51.89 17.97 27.04
N PHE A 236 53.15 17.95 26.57
CA PHE A 236 53.50 17.58 25.21
C PHE A 236 53.06 16.15 24.85
N PHE A 237 53.41 15.18 25.70
CA PHE A 237 53.04 13.78 25.47
C PHE A 237 51.53 13.58 25.52
N THR A 238 50.80 14.28 26.38
CA THR A 238 49.33 14.23 26.40
C THR A 238 48.76 14.60 25.03
N MET A 239 49.22 15.71 24.43
CA MET A 239 48.75 16.13 23.11
C MET A 239 49.07 15.11 22.00
N VAL A 240 50.31 14.59 21.99
CA VAL A 240 50.74 13.57 21.01
C VAL A 240 49.90 12.30 21.14
N LEU A 241 49.72 11.81 22.36
CA LEU A 241 48.98 10.59 22.67
C LEU A 241 47.50 10.72 22.35
N MET A 242 46.89 11.89 22.60
CA MET A 242 45.48 12.12 22.27
C MET A 242 45.22 12.10 20.76
N ASP A 243 46.00 12.83 19.97
CA ASP A 243 45.80 12.87 18.51
C ASP A 243 46.10 11.49 17.88
N LEU A 244 47.11 10.78 18.39
CA LEU A 244 47.43 9.41 17.97
C LEU A 244 46.31 8.42 18.30
N ALA A 245 45.83 8.41 19.55
CA ALA A 245 44.79 7.50 20.00
C ALA A 245 43.44 7.76 19.32
N THR A 246 43.11 9.03 19.05
CA THR A 246 41.90 9.41 18.30
C THR A 246 41.95 8.88 16.86
N TYR A 247 43.11 8.95 16.22
CA TYR A 247 43.29 8.38 14.88
C TYR A 247 43.23 6.84 14.88
N LEU A 248 43.82 6.18 15.89
CA LEU A 248 43.73 4.71 16.04
C LEU A 248 42.29 4.26 16.31
N PHE A 249 41.53 5.02 17.10
CA PHE A 249 40.11 4.82 17.33
C PHE A 249 39.30 4.93 16.03
N TYR A 250 39.61 5.93 15.18
CA TYR A 250 39.03 6.05 13.84
C TYR A 250 39.35 4.86 12.94
N ARG A 251 40.53 4.25 13.07
CA ARG A 251 40.93 3.04 12.35
C ARG A 251 40.36 1.75 12.92
N GLU A 252 39.47 1.82 13.91
CA GLU A 252 38.84 0.67 14.57
C GLU A 252 39.84 -0.23 15.35
N ASP A 253 41.07 0.23 15.61
CA ASP A 253 42.03 -0.47 16.50
C ASP A 253 41.80 -0.05 17.95
N TYR A 254 40.67 -0.48 18.50
CA TYR A 254 40.23 -0.11 19.85
C TYR A 254 41.18 -0.59 20.94
N THR A 255 41.90 -1.71 20.71
CA THR A 255 42.87 -2.25 21.67
C THR A 255 44.07 -1.35 21.86
N LEU A 256 44.67 -0.91 20.74
CA LEU A 256 45.84 -0.06 20.79
C LEU A 256 45.45 1.38 21.16
N ALA A 257 44.29 1.85 20.67
CA ALA A 257 43.74 3.15 21.06
C ALA A 257 43.53 3.24 22.58
N LEU A 258 42.96 2.20 23.21
CA LEU A 258 42.78 2.14 24.67
C LEU A 258 44.10 2.26 25.43
N GLU A 259 45.14 1.54 25.02
CA GLU A 259 46.46 1.61 25.65
C GLU A 259 47.02 3.04 25.62
N TYR A 260 46.88 3.74 24.50
CA TYR A 260 47.36 5.11 24.35
C TYR A 260 46.47 6.14 25.05
N PHE A 261 45.15 5.95 25.12
CA PHE A 261 44.27 6.79 25.95
C PHE A 261 44.58 6.64 27.45
N GLU A 262 44.88 5.44 27.94
CA GLU A 262 45.30 5.23 29.32
C GLU A 262 46.68 5.83 29.63
N LYS A 263 47.61 5.80 28.67
CA LYS A 263 48.89 6.50 28.78
C LYS A 263 48.68 8.01 28.79
N SER A 264 47.82 8.53 27.91
CA SER A 264 47.44 9.93 27.86
C SER A 264 46.86 10.41 29.20
N LYS A 265 45.96 9.62 29.81
CA LYS A 265 45.40 9.87 31.15
C LYS A 265 46.49 10.05 32.21
N ARG A 266 47.48 9.15 32.24
CA ARG A 266 48.60 9.21 33.21
C ARG A 266 49.48 10.44 33.00
N GLU A 267 49.76 10.83 31.76
CA GLU A 267 50.55 12.04 31.46
C GLU A 267 49.75 13.32 31.76
N PHE A 268 48.44 13.32 31.51
CA PHE A 268 47.54 14.42 31.85
C PHE A 268 47.47 14.63 33.37
N GLU A 269 47.37 13.56 34.17
CA GLU A 269 47.38 13.64 35.64
C GLU A 269 48.71 14.20 36.19
N LYS A 270 49.85 13.82 35.61
CA LYS A 270 51.17 14.36 35.97
C LYS A 270 51.30 15.85 35.66
N TRP A 271 50.70 16.30 34.56
CA TRP A 271 50.68 17.70 34.15
C TRP A 271 49.72 18.54 35.01
N ASN A 272 48.45 18.13 35.09
CA ASN A 272 47.36 18.87 35.72
C ASN A 272 47.55 19.00 37.25
N GLY A 273 48.23 18.03 37.88
CA GLY A 273 48.61 18.10 39.30
C GLY A 273 49.62 19.21 39.64
N ASN A 274 50.24 19.87 38.65
CA ASN A 274 51.32 20.85 38.83
C ASN A 274 50.98 22.30 38.45
N THR A 275 49.77 22.60 37.95
CA THR A 275 49.47 23.92 37.38
C THR A 275 48.10 24.46 37.81
N ALA A 276 48.10 25.36 38.79
CA ALA A 276 46.87 25.98 39.31
C ALA A 276 46.40 27.25 38.57
N ALA A 277 47.04 27.73 37.48
CA ALA A 277 46.67 29.06 36.94
C ALA A 277 47.10 29.47 35.51
N LEU A 278 47.51 28.60 34.57
CA LEU A 278 47.98 29.06 33.24
C LEU A 278 47.28 28.35 32.08
N GLU A 279 46.83 29.13 31.09
CA GLU A 279 46.36 28.67 29.78
C GLU A 279 47.44 27.86 29.05
N GLY A 280 47.42 26.54 29.21
CA GLY A 280 48.34 25.59 28.57
C GLY A 280 48.19 25.50 27.04
N TYR A 281 49.11 24.78 26.42
CA TYR A 281 49.08 24.34 25.02
C TYR A 281 48.08 23.19 24.81
N CYS A 282 47.91 22.30 25.79
CA CYS A 282 46.91 21.23 25.72
C CYS A 282 45.52 21.76 26.12
N LYS A 283 44.52 21.58 25.23
CA LYS A 283 43.12 21.99 25.46
C LYS A 283 42.18 20.82 25.78
N THR A 284 42.66 19.59 25.72
CA THR A 284 41.87 18.39 26.03
C THR A 284 41.53 18.36 27.52
N ASP A 285 40.30 18.03 27.87
CA ASP A 285 39.84 17.85 29.23
C ASP A 285 39.78 16.38 29.65
N MET A 286 39.77 16.14 30.96
CA MET A 286 39.75 14.78 31.52
C MET A 286 38.51 14.00 31.10
N ALA A 287 37.36 14.66 30.98
CA ALA A 287 36.10 14.01 30.59
C ALA A 287 36.17 13.45 29.16
N THR A 288 36.82 14.14 28.23
CA THR A 288 37.03 13.63 26.87
C THR A 288 37.90 12.36 26.87
N ILE A 289 38.98 12.34 27.65
CA ILE A 289 39.86 11.18 27.77
C ILE A 289 39.09 9.97 28.33
N GLU A 290 38.33 10.18 29.41
CA GLU A 290 37.52 9.12 30.02
C GLU A 290 36.39 8.63 29.13
N GLY A 291 35.78 9.52 28.34
CA GLY A 291 34.80 9.16 27.32
C GLY A 291 35.36 8.20 26.27
N TYR A 292 36.55 8.49 25.72
CA TYR A 292 37.20 7.60 24.76
C TYR A 292 37.64 6.26 25.38
N ILE A 293 38.16 6.26 26.60
CA ILE A 293 38.50 5.02 27.33
C ILE A 293 37.25 4.13 27.47
N THR A 294 36.13 4.73 27.88
CA THR A 294 34.86 4.02 28.02
C THR A 294 34.37 3.48 26.68
N ALA A 295 34.48 4.27 25.60
CA ALA A 295 34.08 3.85 24.26
C ALA A 295 34.94 2.71 23.69
N CYS A 296 36.21 2.62 24.06
CA CYS A 296 37.11 1.52 23.64
C CYS A 296 36.87 0.22 24.42
N GLN A 297 36.20 0.29 25.58
CA GLN A 297 35.91 -0.88 26.41
C GLN A 297 34.57 -1.49 26.01
N ALA A 298 34.54 -2.81 25.82
CA ALA A 298 33.28 -3.52 25.57
C ALA A 298 32.37 -3.41 26.80
N PRO A 299 31.14 -2.87 26.68
CA PRO A 299 30.27 -2.68 27.82
C PRO A 299 29.82 -4.03 28.38
N VAL A 300 30.09 -4.27 29.66
CA VAL A 300 29.57 -5.42 30.41
C VAL A 300 28.21 -5.04 31.00
N MET A 301 27.20 -5.88 30.78
CA MET A 301 25.85 -5.65 31.31
C MET A 301 25.89 -5.54 32.85
N SER A 302 25.63 -4.34 33.38
CA SER A 302 25.57 -4.09 34.82
C SER A 302 24.32 -3.29 35.18
N SER A 303 23.81 -3.48 36.40
CA SER A 303 22.59 -2.83 36.89
C SER A 303 22.75 -1.32 37.16
N GLY A 304 23.96 -0.77 37.03
CA GLY A 304 24.26 0.65 37.17
C GLY A 304 24.21 1.45 35.86
N LEU A 305 24.03 0.78 34.72
CA LEU A 305 23.93 1.43 33.40
C LEU A 305 22.54 2.03 33.16
N SER A 306 22.47 3.07 32.32
CA SER A 306 21.18 3.63 31.88
C SER A 306 20.36 2.60 31.10
N LEU A 307 19.04 2.76 31.04
CA LEU A 307 18.21 1.85 30.23
C LEU A 307 18.55 1.93 28.75
N THR A 308 18.96 3.11 28.25
CA THR A 308 19.39 3.30 26.87
C THR A 308 20.65 2.49 26.57
N ASP A 309 21.63 2.46 27.47
CA ASP A 309 22.83 1.65 27.30
C ASP A 309 22.52 0.16 27.36
N ARG A 310 21.69 -0.26 28.33
CA ARG A 310 21.23 -1.65 28.45
C ARG A 310 20.46 -2.09 27.19
N PHE A 311 19.65 -1.21 26.62
CA PHE A 311 18.92 -1.44 25.38
C PHE A 311 19.89 -1.67 24.21
N MET A 312 20.90 -0.81 24.04
CA MET A 312 21.89 -0.94 22.96
C MET A 312 22.70 -2.22 23.09
N ILE A 313 23.12 -2.58 24.31
CA ILE A 313 23.83 -3.84 24.58
C ILE A 313 22.94 -5.04 24.24
N SER A 314 21.66 -5.00 24.62
CA SER A 314 20.69 -6.07 24.32
C SER A 314 20.51 -6.25 22.81
N VAL A 315 20.35 -5.17 22.05
CA VAL A 315 20.26 -5.21 20.58
C VAL A 315 21.50 -5.84 19.96
N ASN A 316 22.70 -5.45 20.41
CA ASN A 316 23.95 -6.03 19.93
C ASN A 316 24.14 -7.51 20.32
N ASN A 317 23.56 -7.92 21.45
CA ASN A 317 23.61 -9.29 21.97
C ASN A 317 22.36 -10.10 21.56
N HIS A 318 21.94 -10.02 20.29
CA HIS A 318 20.81 -10.78 19.74
C HIS A 318 19.50 -10.63 20.54
N TYR A 319 19.21 -9.40 21.00
CA TYR A 319 17.98 -9.02 21.70
C TYR A 319 17.77 -9.72 23.05
N GLU A 320 18.84 -10.22 23.69
CA GLU A 320 18.75 -10.90 24.98
C GLU A 320 18.20 -9.95 26.06
N GLY A 321 17.11 -10.34 26.74
CA GLY A 321 16.50 -9.55 27.81
C GLY A 321 15.71 -8.31 27.36
N ILE A 322 15.50 -8.09 26.05
CA ILE A 322 14.90 -6.87 25.52
C ILE A 322 13.49 -6.56 26.08
N LEU A 323 12.67 -7.59 26.30
CA LEU A 323 11.31 -7.42 26.83
C LEU A 323 11.29 -6.85 28.26
N ALA A 324 12.27 -7.25 29.09
CA ALA A 324 12.38 -6.74 30.45
C ALA A 324 12.81 -5.27 30.46
N ILE A 325 13.74 -4.91 29.56
CA ILE A 325 14.21 -3.53 29.38
C ILE A 325 13.05 -2.63 28.92
N LEU A 326 12.28 -3.05 27.90
CA LEU A 326 11.13 -2.30 27.41
C LEU A 326 10.02 -2.15 28.45
N ALA A 327 9.73 -3.21 29.22
CA ALA A 327 8.75 -3.15 30.30
C ALA A 327 9.19 -2.20 31.44
N GLU A 328 10.47 -2.21 31.80
CA GLU A 328 11.03 -1.26 32.78
C GLU A 328 11.00 0.18 32.24
N ASP A 329 11.29 0.35 30.95
CA ASP A 329 11.30 1.65 30.29
C ASP A 329 9.90 2.23 30.05
N ASN A 330 8.85 1.40 29.94
CA ASN A 330 7.47 1.88 29.93
C ASN A 330 7.12 2.70 31.19
N LEU A 331 7.82 2.45 32.30
CA LEU A 331 7.70 3.22 33.54
C LEU A 331 8.67 4.42 33.56
N LYS A 332 9.95 4.18 33.22
CA LYS A 332 11.03 5.17 33.38
C LYS A 332 11.16 6.19 32.25
N ARG A 333 10.76 5.88 31.02
CA ARG A 333 10.79 6.77 29.83
C ARG A 333 12.19 7.29 29.48
N GLU A 334 13.20 6.43 29.57
CA GLU A 334 14.60 6.75 29.26
C GLU A 334 14.95 6.47 27.79
N VAL A 335 14.39 5.40 27.19
CA VAL A 335 14.72 5.00 25.81
C VAL A 335 13.94 5.84 24.79
N PRO A 336 14.63 6.50 23.84
CA PRO A 336 13.99 7.24 22.76
C PRO A 336 13.02 6.39 21.93
N VAL A 337 11.88 6.97 21.56
CA VAL A 337 10.85 6.28 20.75
C VAL A 337 11.38 5.82 19.39
N SER A 338 12.26 6.61 18.76
CA SER A 338 12.90 6.25 17.49
C SER A 338 13.72 4.95 17.57
N MET A 339 14.37 4.70 18.73
CA MET A 339 15.12 3.47 18.94
C MET A 339 14.19 2.27 19.11
N ARG A 340 13.05 2.45 19.80
CA ARG A 340 12.00 1.44 19.92
C ARG A 340 11.35 1.07 18.58
N GLU A 341 11.12 2.07 17.72
CA GLU A 341 10.63 1.83 16.35
C GLU A 341 11.65 1.10 15.48
N SER A 342 12.93 1.50 15.60
CA SER A 342 14.02 0.85 14.89
C SER A 342 14.16 -0.62 15.31
N LEU A 343 13.98 -0.94 16.60
CA LEU A 343 13.98 -2.31 17.11
C LEU A 343 12.89 -3.18 16.47
N GLU A 344 11.68 -2.67 16.31
CA GLU A 344 10.60 -3.43 15.65
C GLU A 344 10.96 -3.80 14.21
N LEU A 345 11.56 -2.86 13.47
CA LEU A 345 12.00 -3.08 12.10
C LEU A 345 13.20 -4.03 12.04
N ASP A 346 14.17 -3.86 12.94
CA ASP A 346 15.39 -4.65 13.00
C ASP A 346 15.10 -6.12 13.31
N ILE A 347 14.26 -6.41 14.31
CA ILE A 347 13.86 -7.79 14.63
C ILE A 347 13.06 -8.42 13.49
N ALA A 348 12.15 -7.67 12.84
CA ALA A 348 11.40 -8.17 11.69
C ALA A 348 12.33 -8.50 10.50
N ALA A 349 13.34 -7.66 10.25
CA ALA A 349 14.37 -7.89 9.25
C ALA A 349 15.26 -9.10 9.61
N ALA A 350 15.68 -9.24 10.87
CA ALA A 350 16.50 -10.34 11.34
C ALA A 350 15.78 -11.69 11.24
N ILE A 351 14.48 -11.73 11.51
CA ILE A 351 13.65 -12.94 11.37
C ILE A 351 13.42 -13.29 9.89
N SER A 352 13.10 -12.30 9.05
CA SER A 352 12.85 -12.55 7.62
C SER A 352 14.09 -12.96 6.84
N SER A 353 15.26 -12.44 7.21
CA SER A 353 16.56 -12.83 6.64
C SER A 353 17.11 -14.16 7.17
N GLY A 354 16.50 -14.73 8.22
CA GLY A 354 16.94 -15.97 8.86
C GLY A 354 18.17 -15.81 9.77
N GLY A 355 18.62 -14.58 10.03
CA GLY A 355 19.73 -14.29 10.96
C GLY A 355 19.37 -14.46 12.44
N PHE A 356 18.08 -14.50 12.77
CA PHE A 356 17.58 -14.69 14.13
C PHE A 356 16.32 -15.56 14.16
N THR A 357 16.29 -16.54 15.07
CA THR A 357 15.11 -17.39 15.29
C THR A 357 14.41 -16.98 16.58
N ALA A 358 13.22 -16.39 16.44
CA ALA A 358 12.40 -15.95 17.57
C ALA A 358 11.19 -16.86 17.80
N THR A 359 10.63 -16.80 19.01
CA THR A 359 9.26 -17.29 19.24
C THR A 359 8.27 -16.49 18.41
N ARG A 360 7.22 -17.14 17.89
CA ARG A 360 6.20 -16.50 17.04
C ARG A 360 5.56 -15.24 17.65
N ASP A 361 5.55 -15.15 18.99
CA ASP A 361 4.92 -14.06 19.72
C ASP A 361 5.87 -12.89 20.07
N LEU A 362 7.20 -13.03 19.86
CA LEU A 362 8.18 -12.03 20.32
C LEU A 362 7.95 -10.65 19.70
N ILE A 363 7.74 -10.60 18.38
CA ILE A 363 7.45 -9.36 17.66
C ILE A 363 6.19 -8.72 18.23
N PHE A 364 5.14 -9.52 18.43
CA PHE A 364 3.87 -9.01 18.94
C PHE A 364 4.02 -8.48 20.38
N GLN A 365 4.79 -9.14 21.24
CA GLN A 365 5.08 -8.65 22.61
C GLN A 365 5.78 -7.29 22.63
N ILE A 366 6.76 -7.08 21.74
CA ILE A 366 7.46 -5.80 21.59
C ILE A 366 6.51 -4.73 21.08
N GLN A 367 5.71 -5.06 20.05
CA GLN A 367 4.70 -4.17 19.49
C GLN A 367 3.66 -3.77 20.54
N SER A 368 3.15 -4.71 21.33
CA SER A 368 2.22 -4.42 22.43
C SER A 368 2.82 -3.47 23.47
N LEU A 369 4.08 -3.70 23.90
CA LEU A 369 4.76 -2.80 24.84
C LEU A 369 4.95 -1.39 24.27
N ASN A 370 5.30 -1.28 22.98
CA ASN A 370 5.49 -0.01 22.31
C ASN A 370 4.17 0.71 22.00
N THR A 371 3.12 0.00 21.61
CA THR A 371 1.77 0.56 21.40
C THR A 371 1.21 1.11 22.70
N VAL A 372 1.31 0.36 23.81
CA VAL A 372 0.89 0.82 25.13
C VAL A 372 1.72 2.02 25.59
N TYR A 373 3.05 1.99 25.39
CA TYR A 373 3.94 3.13 25.66
C TYR A 373 3.48 4.39 24.92
N LYS A 374 3.23 4.27 23.61
CA LYS A 374 2.88 5.38 22.72
C LYS A 374 1.52 5.96 23.06
N ARG A 375 0.50 5.11 23.24
CA ARG A 375 -0.85 5.55 23.63
C ARG A 375 -0.86 6.19 25.02
N ALA A 376 -0.09 5.67 25.98
CA ALA A 376 0.07 6.32 27.29
C ALA A 376 0.74 7.70 27.20
N ALA A 377 1.63 7.91 26.23
CA ALA A 377 2.34 9.17 26.00
C ALA A 377 1.67 10.09 24.95
N ASP A 378 0.43 9.78 24.52
CA ASP A 378 -0.31 10.49 23.47
C ASP A 378 0.45 10.62 22.14
N LEU A 379 1.17 9.57 21.75
CA LEU A 379 1.89 9.46 20.49
C LEU A 379 1.14 8.56 19.49
N PRO A 380 1.17 8.90 18.19
CA PRO A 380 0.48 8.11 17.17
C PRO A 380 1.10 6.73 16.98
N CYS A 381 0.25 5.73 16.75
CA CYS A 381 0.65 4.39 16.33
C CYS A 381 0.51 4.26 14.80
N LEU A 382 1.58 3.82 14.13
CA LEU A 382 1.67 3.82 12.66
C LEU A 382 1.07 2.58 11.99
N TYR A 383 0.47 1.66 12.75
CA TYR A 383 -0.13 0.43 12.24
C TYR A 383 -1.40 0.06 12.99
N ASP A 384 -2.28 -0.69 12.33
CA ASP A 384 -3.52 -1.22 12.92
C ASP A 384 -3.18 -2.30 13.95
N TYR A 385 -3.33 -1.95 15.23
CA TYR A 385 -3.08 -2.87 16.33
C TYR A 385 -4.23 -3.88 16.51
N CYS A 386 -5.47 -3.55 16.12
CA CYS A 386 -6.62 -4.43 16.25
C CYS A 386 -6.46 -5.66 15.35
N GLU A 387 -6.05 -5.48 14.09
CA GLU A 387 -5.76 -6.60 13.19
C GLU A 387 -4.66 -7.51 13.74
N LYS A 388 -3.58 -6.93 14.29
CA LYS A 388 -2.48 -7.69 14.87
C LYS A 388 -2.88 -8.46 16.12
N LEU A 389 -3.72 -7.87 16.97
CA LEU A 389 -4.27 -8.51 18.16
C LEU A 389 -5.09 -9.76 17.79
N VAL A 390 -5.96 -9.65 16.79
CA VAL A 390 -6.81 -10.76 16.31
C VAL A 390 -5.97 -11.86 15.64
N ALA A 391 -4.92 -11.49 14.91
CA ALA A 391 -4.02 -12.44 14.26
C ALA A 391 -3.13 -13.22 15.24
N ALA A 392 -2.86 -12.68 16.44
CA ALA A 392 -1.97 -13.28 17.43
C ALA A 392 -2.68 -14.35 18.27
N ARG A 393 -2.07 -15.55 18.38
CA ARG A 393 -2.66 -16.69 19.14
C ARG A 393 -2.89 -16.40 20.63
N ARG A 394 -2.06 -15.56 21.23
CA ARG A 394 -2.16 -15.11 22.63
C ARG A 394 -2.31 -13.59 22.71
N GLY A 395 -2.99 -13.00 21.72
CA GLY A 395 -3.08 -11.55 21.56
C GLY A 395 -3.61 -10.85 22.80
N VAL A 396 -4.73 -11.34 23.34
CA VAL A 396 -5.41 -10.77 24.50
C VAL A 396 -4.55 -10.84 25.77
N GLU A 397 -3.92 -11.98 26.03
CA GLU A 397 -3.04 -12.16 27.19
C GLU A 397 -1.80 -11.26 27.13
N ILE A 398 -1.17 -11.15 25.96
CA ILE A 398 0.01 -10.32 25.73
C ILE A 398 -0.34 -8.83 25.88
N PHE A 399 -1.50 -8.42 25.36
CA PHE A 399 -1.99 -7.06 25.54
C PHE A 399 -2.25 -6.72 27.01
N ALA A 400 -2.94 -7.59 27.74
CA ALA A 400 -3.18 -7.41 29.17
C ALA A 400 -1.87 -7.35 29.99
N TRP A 401 -0.87 -8.15 29.62
CA TRP A 401 0.47 -8.10 30.20
C TRP A 401 1.18 -6.76 29.94
N ALA A 402 1.14 -6.25 28.71
CA ALA A 402 1.75 -4.97 28.36
C ALA A 402 1.09 -3.78 29.06
N LEU A 403 -0.25 -3.81 29.19
CA LEU A 403 -1.00 -2.84 30.00
C LEU A 403 -0.53 -2.87 31.46
N LYS A 404 -0.43 -4.07 32.06
CA LYS A 404 0.03 -4.23 33.44
C LYS A 404 1.42 -3.64 33.66
N ALA A 405 2.33 -3.81 32.70
CA ALA A 405 3.70 -3.32 32.79
C ALA A 405 3.80 -1.78 32.77
N THR A 406 2.75 -1.08 32.33
CA THR A 406 2.76 0.38 32.13
C THR A 406 1.94 1.13 33.17
N LEU A 407 0.91 0.48 33.75
CA LEU A 407 0.00 1.12 34.69
C LEU A 407 0.66 1.38 36.06
N THR A 408 0.65 2.64 36.49
CA THR A 408 1.05 3.07 37.84
C THR A 408 0.05 4.05 38.43
N ASP A 409 -0.15 4.01 39.75
CA ASP A 409 -1.03 4.94 40.45
C ASP A 409 -0.48 6.38 40.48
N SER A 410 0.79 6.58 40.10
CA SER A 410 1.47 7.87 40.09
C SER A 410 1.13 8.77 38.90
N ARG A 411 0.47 8.26 37.84
CA ARG A 411 0.21 9.01 36.59
C ARG A 411 -1.25 8.86 36.12
N PRO A 412 -2.17 9.71 36.62
CA PRO A 412 -3.60 9.60 36.29
C PRO A 412 -3.91 9.92 34.82
N ASP A 413 -3.21 10.89 34.21
CA ASP A 413 -3.44 11.30 32.82
C ASP A 413 -3.13 10.16 31.84
N GLU A 414 -2.02 9.43 32.05
CA GLU A 414 -1.65 8.27 31.24
C GLU A 414 -2.68 7.14 31.37
N ARG A 415 -3.27 6.99 32.56
CA ARG A 415 -4.32 6.00 32.83
C ARG A 415 -5.61 6.33 32.08
N GLU A 416 -5.97 7.61 31.96
CA GLU A 416 -7.10 8.07 31.16
C GLU A 416 -6.85 7.85 29.65
N GLN A 417 -5.65 8.12 29.16
CA GLN A 417 -5.32 7.83 27.75
C GLN A 417 -5.38 6.33 27.43
N LEU A 418 -4.90 5.49 28.35
CA LEU A 418 -5.01 4.05 28.21
C LEU A 418 -6.45 3.55 28.34
N SER A 419 -7.33 4.21 29.11
CA SER A 419 -8.74 3.85 29.16
C SER A 419 -9.46 4.16 27.86
N LEU A 420 -9.20 5.32 27.26
CA LEU A 420 -9.72 5.68 25.93
C LEU A 420 -9.24 4.68 24.86
N PHE A 421 -7.96 4.31 24.89
CA PHE A 421 -7.42 3.32 23.96
C PHE A 421 -8.08 1.93 24.12
N VAL A 422 -8.33 1.50 25.35
CA VAL A 422 -9.06 0.24 25.60
C VAL A 422 -10.49 0.30 25.06
N VAL A 423 -11.17 1.43 25.19
CA VAL A 423 -12.52 1.62 24.62
C VAL A 423 -12.48 1.57 23.09
N GLU A 424 -11.57 2.33 22.46
CA GLU A 424 -11.34 2.31 21.01
C GLU A 424 -11.12 0.88 20.50
N LEU A 425 -10.34 0.09 21.24
CA LEU A 425 -10.05 -1.30 20.89
C LEU A 425 -11.28 -2.21 21.06
N LEU A 426 -12.09 -2.02 22.10
CA LEU A 426 -13.32 -2.79 22.33
C LEU A 426 -14.43 -2.50 21.30
N GLU A 427 -14.44 -1.32 20.68
CA GLU A 427 -15.39 -0.95 19.62
C GLU A 427 -15.02 -1.57 18.26
N ASN A 428 -13.73 -1.76 17.99
CA ASN A 428 -13.21 -2.16 16.68
C ASN A 428 -12.94 -3.67 16.54
N VAL A 429 -13.28 -4.48 17.56
CA VAL A 429 -12.95 -5.91 17.62
C VAL A 429 -14.23 -6.76 17.65
N ASP A 430 -14.19 -7.96 17.04
CA ASP A 430 -15.31 -8.91 17.00
C ASP A 430 -15.81 -9.32 18.40
N ALA A 431 -17.11 -9.63 18.51
CA ALA A 431 -17.78 -9.97 19.77
C ALA A 431 -17.11 -11.11 20.56
N GLY A 432 -16.45 -12.07 19.87
CA GLY A 432 -15.73 -13.17 20.52
C GLY A 432 -14.48 -12.71 21.28
N VAL A 433 -13.64 -11.91 20.65
CA VAL A 433 -12.40 -11.37 21.25
C VAL A 433 -12.72 -10.25 22.24
N GLN A 434 -13.80 -9.50 22.01
CA GLN A 434 -14.32 -8.51 22.96
C GLN A 434 -14.66 -9.14 24.32
N LEU A 435 -15.31 -10.32 24.32
CA LEU A 435 -15.61 -11.06 25.55
C LEU A 435 -14.35 -11.54 26.27
N GLU A 436 -13.33 -11.97 25.53
CA GLU A 436 -12.04 -12.40 26.10
C GLU A 436 -11.28 -11.24 26.75
N LEU A 437 -11.25 -10.07 26.09
CA LEU A 437 -10.66 -8.83 26.63
C LEU A 437 -11.34 -8.39 27.93
N ILE A 438 -12.67 -8.39 27.97
CA ILE A 438 -13.44 -8.02 29.17
C ILE A 438 -13.23 -9.03 30.31
N GLY A 439 -12.84 -10.27 29.99
CA GLY A 439 -12.46 -11.30 30.95
C GLY A 439 -11.24 -10.94 31.81
N HIS A 440 -10.35 -10.05 31.33
CA HIS A 440 -9.17 -9.63 32.08
C HIS A 440 -9.47 -8.47 33.05
N GLU A 441 -9.00 -8.61 34.30
CA GLU A 441 -9.26 -7.64 35.37
C GLU A 441 -8.77 -6.22 35.04
N ILE A 442 -7.59 -6.09 34.41
CA ILE A 442 -6.96 -4.79 34.10
C ILE A 442 -7.77 -4.03 33.05
N VAL A 443 -8.23 -4.73 32.01
CA VAL A 443 -9.09 -4.17 30.96
C VAL A 443 -10.39 -3.70 31.58
N ARG A 444 -10.99 -4.52 32.46
CA ARG A 444 -12.21 -4.16 33.19
C ARG A 444 -12.02 -2.96 34.12
N GLN A 445 -10.85 -2.80 34.74
CA GLN A 445 -10.55 -1.66 35.59
C GLN A 445 -10.45 -0.35 34.78
N LEU A 446 -9.93 -0.42 33.55
CA LEU A 446 -9.83 0.74 32.64
C LEU A 446 -11.16 1.05 31.93
N SER A 447 -12.03 0.06 31.72
CA SER A 447 -13.32 0.23 31.02
C SER A 447 -14.51 0.57 31.93
N LYS A 448 -14.30 0.77 33.25
CA LYS A 448 -15.36 0.93 34.26
C LYS A 448 -16.23 2.17 34.07
N ASP A 449 -15.70 3.21 33.45
CA ASP A 449 -16.32 4.54 33.40
C ASP A 449 -17.07 4.84 32.10
N GLN A 450 -17.19 3.89 31.16
CA GLN A 450 -17.82 4.13 29.85
C GLN A 450 -19.01 3.18 29.53
N PRO A 451 -20.06 3.70 28.85
CA PRO A 451 -21.35 3.01 28.65
C PRO A 451 -21.34 1.87 27.61
N VAL A 452 -20.19 1.54 27.00
CA VAL A 452 -20.05 0.51 25.95
C VAL A 452 -20.49 -0.89 26.42
N LEU A 453 -20.59 -1.11 27.74
CA LEU A 453 -21.10 -2.34 28.36
C LEU A 453 -22.62 -2.56 28.25
N GLN A 454 -23.43 -1.66 27.66
CA GLN A 454 -24.90 -1.75 27.70
C GLN A 454 -25.63 -2.09 26.39
N SER A 455 -25.00 -2.27 25.24
CA SER A 455 -25.74 -2.57 24.00
C SER A 455 -25.16 -3.73 23.21
N ASN A 456 -25.85 -4.87 23.28
CA ASN A 456 -26.20 -5.78 22.16
C ASN A 456 -26.28 -7.27 22.53
N ILE A 457 -26.68 -7.60 23.76
CA ILE A 457 -27.29 -8.91 24.03
C ILE A 457 -28.76 -8.70 24.42
N LYS A 458 -29.58 -8.35 23.43
CA LYS A 458 -31.01 -8.67 23.49
C LYS A 458 -31.23 -9.89 22.63
N ALA A 459 -31.31 -11.06 23.25
CA ALA A 459 -32.01 -12.18 22.62
C ALA A 459 -33.42 -11.68 22.24
N PRO A 460 -33.93 -11.96 21.03
CA PRO A 460 -35.28 -11.56 20.69
C PRO A 460 -36.25 -12.40 21.52
N VAL A 461 -36.76 -11.82 22.61
CA VAL A 461 -37.88 -12.40 23.35
C VAL A 461 -39.10 -12.22 22.46
N THR A 462 -39.37 -13.23 21.64
CA THR A 462 -40.63 -13.36 20.93
C THR A 462 -41.66 -13.75 21.97
N GLN A 463 -42.42 -12.78 22.50
CA GLN A 463 -43.59 -13.10 23.32
C GLN A 463 -44.61 -13.80 22.42
N LEU A 464 -44.67 -15.12 22.50
CA LEU A 464 -45.76 -15.90 21.92
C LEU A 464 -47.05 -15.52 22.66
N PHE A 465 -48.02 -15.03 21.89
CA PHE A 465 -49.37 -14.77 22.38
C PHE A 465 -49.99 -16.10 22.86
N VAL A 466 -50.33 -16.20 24.14
CA VAL A 466 -51.09 -17.32 24.71
C VAL A 466 -52.56 -16.89 24.75
N PRO A 467 -53.47 -17.54 24.01
CA PRO A 467 -54.89 -17.18 24.05
C PRO A 467 -55.51 -17.54 25.41
N PRO A 468 -56.57 -16.84 25.85
CA PRO A 468 -57.32 -17.19 27.05
C PRO A 468 -58.14 -18.49 26.86
N ASP A 469 -58.23 -19.30 27.91
CA ASP A 469 -59.07 -20.50 27.95
C ASP A 469 -60.57 -20.15 27.77
N PHE A 470 -61.11 -20.38 26.57
CA PHE A 470 -62.56 -20.31 26.33
C PHE A 470 -63.14 -21.72 26.20
N ASN A 471 -64.09 -22.07 27.08
CA ASN A 471 -64.81 -23.36 27.08
C ASN A 471 -65.84 -23.54 25.95
N ASN A 472 -65.74 -22.78 24.85
CA ASN A 472 -66.61 -22.91 23.70
C ASN A 472 -66.02 -23.90 22.69
N ILE A 473 -66.73 -25.00 22.41
CA ILE A 473 -66.29 -26.07 21.49
C ILE A 473 -66.01 -25.52 20.08
N GLN A 474 -66.76 -24.51 19.61
CA GLN A 474 -66.51 -23.90 18.30
C GLN A 474 -65.24 -23.04 18.27
N LEU A 475 -64.91 -22.34 19.37
CA LEU A 475 -63.67 -21.58 19.48
C LEU A 475 -62.47 -22.53 19.64
N LYS A 476 -62.62 -23.63 20.40
CA LYS A 476 -61.59 -24.68 20.50
C LYS A 476 -61.32 -25.34 19.15
N ASN A 477 -62.37 -25.61 18.36
CA ASN A 477 -62.20 -26.15 17.01
C ASN A 477 -61.52 -25.14 16.07
N GLY A 478 -61.92 -23.86 16.10
CA GLY A 478 -61.24 -22.81 15.32
C GLY A 478 -59.80 -22.55 15.77
N GLU A 479 -59.49 -22.72 17.05
CA GLU A 479 -58.13 -22.64 17.59
C GLU A 479 -57.29 -23.84 17.13
N LEU A 480 -57.83 -25.06 17.18
CA LEU A 480 -57.17 -26.26 16.66
C LEU A 480 -56.94 -26.16 15.14
N GLU A 481 -57.88 -25.60 14.37
CA GLU A 481 -57.71 -25.29 12.95
C GLU A 481 -56.57 -24.28 12.72
N ASN A 482 -56.50 -23.21 13.52
CA ASN A 482 -55.42 -22.22 13.44
C ASN A 482 -54.06 -22.80 13.87
N GLN A 483 -54.03 -23.65 14.90
CA GLN A 483 -52.83 -24.38 15.31
C GLN A 483 -52.37 -25.34 14.21
N LEU A 484 -53.29 -26.00 13.50
CA LEU A 484 -52.98 -26.87 12.36
C LEU A 484 -52.33 -26.10 11.21
N ILE A 485 -52.83 -24.91 10.88
CA ILE A 485 -52.27 -24.04 9.83
C ILE A 485 -50.84 -23.61 10.20
N ASN A 486 -50.60 -23.24 11.45
CA ASN A 486 -49.31 -22.72 11.91
C ASN A 486 -48.27 -23.81 12.25
N SER A 487 -48.71 -25.03 12.59
CA SER A 487 -47.83 -26.13 12.99
C SER A 487 -47.03 -26.68 11.81
N ASN A 488 -45.71 -26.83 11.98
CA ASN A 488 -44.80 -27.32 10.95
C ASN A 488 -44.20 -28.70 11.27
N GLU A 489 -44.60 -29.31 12.39
CA GLU A 489 -44.05 -30.60 12.84
C GLU A 489 -45.01 -31.75 12.51
N PRO A 490 -44.55 -32.81 11.80
CA PRO A 490 -45.42 -33.90 11.37
C PRO A 490 -46.18 -34.60 12.51
N LEU A 491 -45.52 -34.79 13.66
CA LEU A 491 -46.13 -35.45 14.82
C LEU A 491 -47.19 -34.56 15.48
N HIS A 492 -46.90 -33.27 15.63
CA HIS A 492 -47.86 -32.32 16.20
C HIS A 492 -49.09 -32.13 15.29
N ILE A 493 -48.88 -32.11 13.96
CA ILE A 493 -49.98 -32.13 12.98
C ILE A 493 -50.87 -33.37 13.17
N LYS A 494 -50.27 -34.55 13.38
CA LYS A 494 -51.00 -35.81 13.62
C LYS A 494 -51.87 -35.73 14.88
N GLU A 495 -51.31 -35.21 15.98
CA GLU A 495 -52.02 -35.01 17.25
C GLU A 495 -53.20 -34.05 17.12
N ILE A 496 -53.03 -32.94 16.40
CA ILE A 496 -54.10 -31.95 16.17
C ILE A 496 -55.23 -32.57 15.34
N ILE A 497 -54.91 -33.34 14.30
CA ILE A 497 -55.92 -34.01 13.48
C ILE A 497 -56.70 -35.05 14.30
N ILE A 498 -56.04 -35.83 15.17
CA ILE A 498 -56.74 -36.76 16.07
C ILE A 498 -57.74 -36.00 16.95
N LYS A 499 -57.33 -34.89 17.57
CA LYS A 499 -58.22 -34.07 18.41
C LYS A 499 -59.40 -33.48 17.62
N LEU A 500 -59.19 -33.08 16.36
CA LEU A 500 -60.24 -32.56 15.48
C LEU A 500 -61.24 -33.66 15.06
N VAL A 501 -60.76 -34.87 14.78
CA VAL A 501 -61.59 -36.04 14.44
C VAL A 501 -62.40 -36.49 15.68
N GLU A 502 -61.79 -36.55 16.85
CA GLU A 502 -62.47 -36.88 18.12
C GLU A 502 -63.52 -35.83 18.52
N ALA A 503 -63.32 -34.56 18.17
CA ALA A 503 -64.23 -33.44 18.45
C ALA A 503 -65.43 -33.34 17.47
N ASN A 504 -65.57 -34.27 16.51
CA ASN A 504 -66.67 -34.33 15.53
C ASN A 504 -66.84 -33.03 14.68
N ALA A 505 -65.74 -32.30 14.46
CA ALA A 505 -65.70 -31.04 13.73
C ALA A 505 -65.60 -31.26 12.21
N ILE A 506 -66.61 -31.86 11.57
CA ILE A 506 -66.47 -32.32 10.18
C ILE A 506 -66.75 -31.19 9.19
N ARG A 507 -65.74 -30.36 8.93
CA ARG A 507 -65.41 -29.98 7.55
C ARG A 507 -64.30 -30.92 7.12
N PRO A 508 -64.32 -31.48 5.90
CA PRO A 508 -63.21 -32.30 5.45
C PRO A 508 -61.93 -31.45 5.50
N VAL A 509 -60.85 -32.02 6.05
CA VAL A 509 -59.62 -31.29 6.44
C VAL A 509 -58.98 -30.54 5.26
N TRP A 510 -59.27 -30.94 4.01
CA TRP A 510 -58.86 -30.24 2.79
C TRP A 510 -59.62 -28.94 2.48
N GLN A 511 -60.72 -28.64 3.18
CA GLN A 511 -61.49 -27.39 3.07
C GLN A 511 -61.14 -26.38 4.17
N ILE A 512 -60.23 -26.71 5.09
CA ILE A 512 -59.76 -25.78 6.14
C ILE A 512 -58.98 -24.62 5.51
N GLU A 513 -58.14 -24.92 4.51
CA GLU A 513 -57.36 -23.93 3.77
C GLU A 513 -57.48 -24.19 2.27
N ASN A 514 -57.97 -23.20 1.52
CA ASN A 514 -58.18 -23.31 0.07
C ASN A 514 -56.87 -23.49 -0.73
N LYS A 515 -55.72 -23.29 -0.11
CA LYS A 515 -54.39 -23.40 -0.75
C LYS A 515 -53.83 -24.82 -0.73
N TRP A 516 -54.43 -25.76 -0.01
CA TRP A 516 -53.96 -27.16 0.10
C TRP A 516 -54.50 -28.04 -1.05
N GLU A 517 -54.40 -27.57 -2.29
CA GLU A 517 -54.88 -28.32 -3.45
C GLU A 517 -53.84 -29.31 -3.96
N LEU A 518 -54.19 -30.60 -4.02
CA LEU A 518 -53.35 -31.66 -4.57
C LEU A 518 -53.55 -31.82 -6.09
N GLY A 519 -52.50 -32.24 -6.80
CA GLY A 519 -52.60 -32.54 -8.24
C GLY A 519 -53.48 -33.76 -8.53
N THR A 520 -54.07 -33.82 -9.73
CA THR A 520 -55.08 -34.81 -10.15
C THR A 520 -54.71 -36.30 -9.93
N PRO A 521 -53.44 -36.77 -10.01
CA PRO A 521 -53.11 -38.16 -9.67
C PRO A 521 -53.01 -38.42 -8.14
N LEU A 522 -52.45 -37.48 -7.37
CA LEU A 522 -52.33 -37.59 -5.92
C LEU A 522 -53.68 -37.46 -5.22
N HIS A 523 -54.49 -36.51 -5.66
CA HIS A 523 -55.81 -36.25 -5.10
C HIS A 523 -56.72 -37.49 -5.19
N ALA A 524 -56.80 -38.13 -6.37
CA ALA A 524 -57.64 -39.30 -6.59
C ALA A 524 -57.22 -40.52 -5.74
N ILE A 525 -55.91 -40.75 -5.60
CA ILE A 525 -55.38 -41.89 -4.84
C ILE A 525 -55.56 -41.65 -3.34
N VAL A 526 -55.25 -40.46 -2.83
CA VAL A 526 -55.40 -40.12 -1.41
C VAL A 526 -56.86 -40.20 -0.97
N LEU A 527 -57.81 -39.76 -1.81
CA LEU A 527 -59.24 -39.87 -1.49
C LEU A 527 -59.80 -41.30 -1.53
N SER A 528 -59.10 -42.24 -2.18
CA SER A 528 -59.49 -43.65 -2.23
C SER A 528 -59.02 -44.48 -1.03
N ILE A 529 -58.31 -43.87 -0.08
CA ILE A 529 -57.78 -44.53 1.12
C ILE A 529 -58.94 -44.83 2.10
N PRO A 530 -59.14 -46.10 2.51
CA PRO A 530 -60.26 -46.50 3.37
C PRO A 530 -60.13 -46.05 4.83
N SER A 531 -58.95 -45.63 5.29
CA SER A 531 -58.72 -45.10 6.63
C SER A 531 -58.92 -43.58 6.65
N GLU A 532 -59.98 -43.10 7.29
CA GLU A 532 -60.31 -41.67 7.39
C GLU A 532 -59.17 -40.85 8.02
N MET A 533 -58.54 -41.36 9.08
CA MET A 533 -57.41 -40.68 9.74
C MET A 533 -56.18 -40.58 8.83
N MET A 534 -55.84 -41.67 8.12
CA MET A 534 -54.70 -41.69 7.21
C MET A 534 -54.94 -40.78 6.00
N GLN A 535 -56.15 -40.79 5.48
CA GLN A 535 -56.58 -39.91 4.39
C GLN A 535 -56.41 -38.43 4.79
N HIS A 536 -56.92 -38.03 5.96
CA HIS A 536 -56.78 -36.65 6.45
C HIS A 536 -55.32 -36.26 6.72
N TYR A 537 -54.55 -37.15 7.33
CA TYR A 537 -53.14 -36.87 7.65
C TYR A 537 -52.29 -36.70 6.40
N LEU A 538 -52.37 -37.64 5.43
CA LEU A 538 -51.60 -37.56 4.19
C LEU A 538 -52.02 -36.37 3.34
N TYR A 539 -53.32 -36.06 3.28
CA TYR A 539 -53.79 -34.89 2.54
C TYR A 539 -53.17 -33.59 3.08
N VAL A 540 -53.17 -33.40 4.40
CA VAL A 540 -52.59 -32.21 5.04
C VAL A 540 -51.09 -32.15 4.82
N LEU A 541 -50.36 -33.25 5.03
CA LEU A 541 -48.90 -33.26 4.83
C LEU A 541 -48.52 -32.88 3.39
N LEU A 542 -49.19 -33.47 2.39
CA LEU A 542 -48.93 -33.21 0.97
C LEU A 542 -49.35 -31.79 0.56
N GLY A 543 -50.54 -31.34 0.99
CA GLY A 543 -51.05 -30.00 0.68
C GLY A 543 -50.22 -28.89 1.34
N LYS A 544 -49.81 -29.11 2.59
CA LYS A 544 -48.98 -28.18 3.35
C LYS A 544 -47.53 -28.16 2.85
N ALA A 545 -46.98 -29.30 2.46
CA ALA A 545 -45.66 -29.36 1.82
C ALA A 545 -45.63 -28.57 0.52
N LYS A 546 -46.62 -28.77 -0.37
CA LYS A 546 -46.76 -28.00 -1.62
C LYS A 546 -46.89 -26.49 -1.35
N TYR A 547 -47.69 -26.11 -0.35
CA TYR A 547 -47.82 -24.71 0.04
C TYR A 547 -46.49 -24.12 0.55
N LEU A 548 -45.78 -24.85 1.41
CA LEU A 548 -44.48 -24.42 1.95
C LEU A 548 -43.38 -24.34 0.89
N ASP A 549 -43.41 -25.24 -0.10
CA ASP A 549 -42.53 -25.19 -1.28
C ASP A 549 -42.75 -23.89 -2.07
N SER A 550 -44.03 -23.51 -2.31
CA SER A 550 -44.34 -22.23 -2.97
C SER A 550 -43.91 -20.97 -2.19
N LEU A 551 -43.68 -21.10 -0.88
CA LEU A 551 -43.16 -20.04 -0.01
C LEU A 551 -41.63 -20.07 0.14
N GLY A 552 -40.92 -21.00 -0.49
CA GLY A 552 -39.47 -21.16 -0.37
C GLY A 552 -39.00 -21.81 0.94
N ARG A 553 -39.88 -22.48 1.69
CA ARG A 553 -39.55 -23.20 2.93
C ARG A 553 -39.28 -24.69 2.68
N PHE A 554 -38.26 -24.95 1.85
CA PHE A 554 -37.98 -26.29 1.30
C PHE A 554 -37.69 -27.36 2.36
N GLU A 555 -36.89 -27.06 3.39
CA GLU A 555 -36.53 -28.03 4.42
C GLU A 555 -37.74 -28.51 5.25
N VAL A 556 -38.69 -27.62 5.49
CA VAL A 556 -39.94 -27.98 6.19
C VAL A 556 -40.83 -28.81 5.27
N ALA A 557 -40.97 -28.40 4.00
CA ALA A 557 -41.74 -29.15 3.01
C ALA A 557 -41.20 -30.58 2.85
N ARG A 558 -39.88 -30.73 2.68
CA ARG A 558 -39.19 -32.03 2.57
C ARG A 558 -39.42 -32.90 3.80
N ARG A 559 -39.30 -32.36 5.03
CA ARG A 559 -39.60 -33.11 6.26
C ARG A 559 -41.04 -33.63 6.32
N LEU A 560 -42.02 -32.84 5.89
CA LEU A 560 -43.42 -33.26 5.83
C LEU A 560 -43.65 -34.36 4.79
N LEU A 561 -43.00 -34.26 3.62
CA LEU A 561 -43.09 -35.28 2.57
C LEU A 561 -42.42 -36.60 2.96
N VAL A 562 -41.24 -36.55 3.58
CA VAL A 562 -40.55 -37.75 4.10
C VAL A 562 -41.39 -38.43 5.19
N ALA A 563 -42.04 -37.65 6.06
CA ALA A 563 -42.99 -38.19 7.03
C ALA A 563 -44.18 -38.88 6.33
N ALA A 564 -44.74 -38.27 5.28
CA ALA A 564 -45.82 -38.86 4.49
C ALA A 564 -45.38 -40.17 3.80
N GLU A 565 -44.19 -40.20 3.21
CA GLU A 565 -43.60 -41.39 2.59
C GLU A 565 -43.39 -42.52 3.62
N SER A 566 -42.89 -42.18 4.81
CA SER A 566 -42.71 -43.15 5.90
C SER A 566 -44.04 -43.78 6.31
N GLU A 567 -45.11 -42.99 6.44
CA GLU A 567 -46.43 -43.51 6.83
C GLU A 567 -47.03 -44.44 5.77
N VAL A 568 -46.86 -44.11 4.49
CA VAL A 568 -47.34 -44.95 3.37
C VAL A 568 -46.56 -46.26 3.26
N THR A 569 -45.25 -46.24 3.54
CA THR A 569 -44.40 -47.46 3.51
C THR A 569 -44.65 -48.39 4.69
N HIS A 570 -44.94 -47.86 5.89
CA HIS A 570 -45.24 -48.66 7.09
C HIS A 570 -46.54 -49.48 6.96
N HIS A 571 -47.55 -48.96 6.25
CA HIS A 571 -48.87 -49.61 6.16
C HIS A 571 -48.98 -50.66 5.05
N GLY A 572 -47.95 -50.88 4.24
CA GLY A 572 -47.81 -52.00 3.30
C GLY A 572 -48.96 -52.17 2.29
N GLY A 573 -48.75 -51.75 1.02
CA GLY A 573 -49.73 -51.99 -0.06
C GLY A 573 -50.01 -50.80 -0.97
N MET A 574 -49.42 -49.65 -0.69
CA MET A 574 -49.61 -48.40 -1.45
C MET A 574 -48.33 -47.97 -2.20
N MET A 575 -47.63 -48.93 -2.83
CA MET A 575 -46.36 -48.66 -3.54
C MET A 575 -46.49 -47.57 -4.62
N LYS A 576 -47.65 -47.46 -5.27
CA LYS A 576 -47.97 -46.39 -6.24
C LYS A 576 -47.96 -45.00 -5.60
N LEU A 577 -48.53 -44.87 -4.40
CA LEU A 577 -48.57 -43.61 -3.67
C LEU A 577 -47.18 -43.25 -3.13
N ALA A 578 -46.44 -44.23 -2.60
CA ALA A 578 -45.06 -44.03 -2.15
C ALA A 578 -44.17 -43.48 -3.28
N GLN A 579 -44.28 -44.05 -4.49
CA GLN A 579 -43.55 -43.55 -5.66
C GLN A 579 -43.92 -42.12 -6.04
N LEU A 580 -45.20 -41.76 -6.01
CA LEU A 580 -45.65 -40.40 -6.30
C LEU A 580 -45.14 -39.40 -5.25
N ILE A 581 -45.12 -39.77 -3.96
CA ILE A 581 -44.57 -38.93 -2.90
C ILE A 581 -43.06 -38.78 -3.07
N ALA A 582 -42.34 -39.85 -3.44
CA ALA A 582 -40.91 -39.80 -3.71
C ALA A 582 -40.57 -38.82 -4.85
N TRP A 583 -41.43 -38.70 -5.86
CA TRP A 583 -41.29 -37.70 -6.93
C TRP A 583 -41.59 -36.27 -6.47
N GLU A 584 -42.55 -36.06 -5.58
CA GLU A 584 -42.78 -34.74 -4.97
C GLU A 584 -41.61 -34.33 -4.04
N ILE A 585 -40.98 -35.29 -3.33
CA ILE A 585 -39.74 -35.04 -2.58
C ILE A 585 -38.64 -34.56 -3.53
N LEU A 586 -38.45 -35.24 -4.67
CA LEU A 586 -37.46 -34.84 -5.66
C LEU A 586 -37.74 -33.43 -6.22
N LEU A 587 -39.01 -33.11 -6.47
CA LEU A 587 -39.40 -31.78 -6.97
C LEU A 587 -38.99 -30.67 -5.99
N VAL A 588 -39.29 -30.85 -4.69
CA VAL A 588 -38.87 -29.89 -3.64
C VAL A 588 -37.35 -29.80 -3.53
N GLU A 589 -36.63 -30.92 -3.65
CA GLU A 589 -35.17 -30.94 -3.64
C GLU A 589 -34.58 -30.19 -4.85
N CYS A 590 -35.21 -30.28 -6.03
CA CYS A 590 -34.83 -29.50 -7.22
C CYS A 590 -35.11 -28.00 -7.03
N HIS A 591 -36.25 -27.62 -6.47
CA HIS A 591 -36.56 -26.21 -6.16
C HIS A 591 -35.59 -25.62 -5.14
N HIS A 592 -35.27 -26.38 -4.09
CA HIS A 592 -34.29 -26.00 -3.08
C HIS A 592 -32.92 -25.74 -3.72
N LEU A 593 -32.45 -26.67 -4.55
CA LEU A 593 -31.19 -26.54 -5.27
C LEU A 593 -31.17 -25.30 -6.18
N HIS A 594 -32.25 -25.01 -6.90
CA HIS A 594 -32.34 -23.82 -7.76
C HIS A 594 -32.39 -22.50 -6.96
N ALA A 595 -32.91 -22.52 -5.73
CA ALA A 595 -33.00 -21.35 -4.86
C ALA A 595 -31.67 -21.01 -4.15
N GLU A 596 -30.84 -22.02 -3.87
CA GLU A 596 -29.51 -21.83 -3.25
C GLU A 596 -28.40 -21.45 -4.24
N TRP A 597 -28.70 -21.40 -5.54
CA TRP A 597 -27.74 -21.08 -6.58
C TRP A 597 -27.07 -19.72 -6.33
N PRO A 598 -25.73 -19.57 -6.49
CA PRO A 598 -24.76 -20.52 -7.07
C PRO A 598 -24.05 -21.45 -6.06
N ASN A 599 -24.48 -21.50 -4.81
CA ASN A 599 -23.82 -22.33 -3.79
C ASN A 599 -24.10 -23.81 -4.06
N LYS A 600 -23.05 -24.63 -4.16
CA LYS A 600 -23.21 -26.08 -4.37
C LYS A 600 -23.59 -26.77 -3.06
N THR A 601 -24.84 -27.20 -2.93
CA THR A 601 -25.31 -27.95 -1.76
C THR A 601 -24.69 -29.36 -1.71
N PRO A 602 -24.24 -29.84 -0.54
CA PRO A 602 -23.86 -31.25 -0.38
C PRO A 602 -25.08 -32.15 -0.63
N GLY A 603 -25.00 -33.05 -1.62
CA GLY A 603 -26.11 -33.97 -1.99
C GLY A 603 -26.60 -33.87 -3.45
N CYS A 604 -26.05 -32.96 -4.27
CA CYS A 604 -26.45 -32.84 -5.68
C CYS A 604 -26.34 -34.15 -6.47
N THR A 605 -25.40 -35.03 -6.16
CA THR A 605 -25.19 -36.29 -6.88
C THR A 605 -26.37 -37.26 -6.75
N THR A 606 -27.02 -37.31 -5.58
CA THR A 606 -28.21 -38.16 -5.38
C THR A 606 -29.42 -37.60 -6.10
N VAL A 607 -29.57 -36.27 -6.13
CA VAL A 607 -30.63 -35.61 -6.90
C VAL A 607 -30.44 -35.85 -8.41
N VAL A 608 -29.21 -35.72 -8.92
CA VAL A 608 -28.86 -36.02 -10.32
C VAL A 608 -29.25 -37.44 -10.71
N SER A 609 -28.86 -38.44 -9.93
CA SER A 609 -29.20 -39.84 -10.23
C SER A 609 -30.71 -40.08 -10.31
N ARG A 610 -31.48 -39.49 -9.39
CA ARG A 610 -32.95 -39.61 -9.37
C ARG A 610 -33.61 -38.85 -10.52
N CYS A 611 -33.05 -37.72 -10.95
CA CYS A 611 -33.50 -37.01 -12.15
C CYS A 611 -33.22 -37.82 -13.43
N GLN A 612 -32.07 -38.48 -13.53
CA GLN A 612 -31.74 -39.38 -14.65
C GLN A 612 -32.72 -40.56 -14.71
N ASP A 613 -33.03 -41.18 -13.57
CA ASP A 613 -33.95 -42.32 -13.51
C ASP A 613 -35.37 -41.98 -14.02
N ILE A 614 -35.85 -40.76 -13.78
CA ILE A 614 -37.18 -40.30 -14.25
C ILE A 614 -37.21 -40.09 -15.76
N LEU A 615 -36.09 -39.69 -16.37
CA LEU A 615 -36.03 -39.42 -17.81
C LEU A 615 -35.83 -40.69 -18.65
N GLN A 616 -35.51 -41.83 -18.04
CA GLN A 616 -35.41 -43.09 -18.76
C GLN A 616 -36.79 -43.59 -19.21
N PRO A 617 -36.93 -44.03 -20.48
CA PRO A 617 -38.17 -44.61 -20.98
C PRO A 617 -38.47 -45.88 -20.19
N SER A 618 -39.46 -45.83 -19.31
CA SER A 618 -39.77 -46.92 -18.39
C SER A 618 -41.20 -47.44 -18.59
N ASP A 619 -41.35 -48.76 -18.64
CA ASP A 619 -42.63 -49.50 -18.58
C ASP A 619 -43.21 -49.44 -17.15
N MET A 620 -43.28 -48.23 -16.58
CA MET A 620 -43.75 -47.99 -15.21
C MET A 620 -45.28 -48.08 -15.14
N MET A 621 -45.78 -48.75 -14.10
CA MET A 621 -47.21 -48.88 -13.81
C MET A 621 -47.92 -47.55 -13.49
N VAL A 622 -47.16 -46.47 -13.25
CA VAL A 622 -47.64 -45.11 -12.93
C VAL A 622 -46.73 -44.11 -13.62
N LEU A 623 -47.32 -43.06 -14.22
CA LEU A 623 -46.59 -42.00 -14.89
C LEU A 623 -46.33 -40.81 -13.93
N PRO A 624 -45.13 -40.22 -13.94
CA PRO A 624 -44.84 -39.01 -13.18
C PRO A 624 -45.64 -37.81 -13.70
N ARG A 625 -45.89 -36.84 -12.82
CA ARG A 625 -46.51 -35.57 -13.19
C ARG A 625 -45.57 -34.82 -14.14
N VAL A 626 -46.13 -34.20 -15.18
CA VAL A 626 -45.38 -33.43 -16.19
C VAL A 626 -44.38 -32.46 -15.56
N GLU A 627 -44.82 -31.70 -14.54
CA GLU A 627 -43.97 -30.74 -13.82
C GLU A 627 -42.72 -31.36 -13.18
N VAL A 628 -42.79 -32.60 -12.68
CA VAL A 628 -41.63 -33.29 -12.11
C VAL A 628 -40.61 -33.63 -13.20
N VAL A 629 -41.08 -34.15 -14.33
CA VAL A 629 -40.23 -34.53 -15.48
C VAL A 629 -39.57 -33.28 -16.08
N GLU A 630 -40.36 -32.23 -16.28
CA GLU A 630 -39.92 -30.93 -16.79
C GLU A 630 -38.85 -30.30 -15.88
N THR A 631 -39.10 -30.21 -14.58
CA THR A 631 -38.13 -29.66 -13.62
C THR A 631 -36.87 -30.51 -13.53
N ALA A 632 -36.98 -31.85 -13.56
CA ALA A 632 -35.82 -32.74 -13.57
C ALA A 632 -34.91 -32.50 -14.80
N ALA A 633 -35.50 -32.33 -15.99
CA ALA A 633 -34.76 -32.01 -17.22
C ALA A 633 -34.03 -30.66 -17.11
N VAL A 634 -34.69 -29.63 -16.57
CA VAL A 634 -34.07 -28.30 -16.36
C VAL A 634 -32.98 -28.36 -15.29
N THR A 635 -33.17 -29.13 -14.22
CA THR A 635 -32.15 -29.34 -13.18
C THR A 635 -30.91 -30.01 -13.74
N LEU A 636 -31.03 -31.05 -14.58
CA LEU A 636 -29.88 -31.67 -15.24
C LEU A 636 -29.17 -30.71 -16.21
N LEU A 637 -29.95 -29.90 -16.95
CA LEU A 637 -29.41 -28.85 -17.81
C LEU A 637 -28.57 -27.83 -17.02
N ASN A 638 -29.08 -27.38 -15.87
CA ASN A 638 -28.39 -26.45 -14.96
C ASN A 638 -27.20 -27.06 -14.20
N LEU A 639 -27.19 -28.37 -13.99
CA LEU A 639 -26.08 -29.07 -13.34
C LEU A 639 -24.96 -29.46 -14.30
N GLY A 640 -25.14 -29.22 -15.61
CA GLY A 640 -24.14 -29.51 -16.63
C GLY A 640 -24.11 -30.96 -17.11
N ASP A 641 -25.11 -31.78 -16.73
CA ASP A 641 -25.23 -33.17 -17.18
C ASP A 641 -25.95 -33.25 -18.54
N TRP A 642 -25.31 -32.66 -19.55
CA TRP A 642 -25.89 -32.52 -20.88
C TRP A 642 -25.94 -33.84 -21.66
N GLU A 643 -25.03 -34.77 -21.38
CA GLU A 643 -24.93 -36.05 -22.11
C GLU A 643 -26.14 -36.95 -21.85
N THR A 644 -26.55 -37.08 -20.59
CA THR A 644 -27.74 -37.87 -20.24
C THR A 644 -28.99 -37.23 -20.83
N LEU A 645 -29.12 -35.91 -20.74
CA LEU A 645 -30.27 -35.18 -21.25
C LEU A 645 -30.46 -35.37 -22.77
N VAL A 646 -29.39 -35.22 -23.55
CA VAL A 646 -29.43 -35.42 -25.02
C VAL A 646 -29.79 -36.86 -25.39
N ASN A 647 -29.25 -37.84 -24.66
CA ASN A 647 -29.45 -39.25 -24.98
C ASN A 647 -30.80 -39.81 -24.51
N GLN A 648 -31.35 -39.29 -23.40
CA GLN A 648 -32.50 -39.88 -22.71
C GLN A 648 -33.81 -39.09 -22.89
N ALA A 649 -33.77 -37.75 -23.04
CA ALA A 649 -34.96 -36.89 -23.08
C ALA A 649 -35.70 -36.87 -24.45
N SER A 650 -35.75 -38.00 -25.16
CA SER A 650 -36.27 -38.09 -26.53
C SER A 650 -37.81 -38.12 -26.68
N ASP A 651 -38.57 -37.96 -25.59
CA ASP A 651 -40.03 -37.86 -25.68
C ASP A 651 -40.48 -36.49 -26.20
N LYS A 652 -40.60 -36.39 -27.54
CA LYS A 652 -41.06 -35.22 -28.28
C LYS A 652 -42.46 -34.71 -27.90
N ARG A 653 -43.18 -35.42 -27.03
CA ARG A 653 -44.49 -34.98 -26.50
C ARG A 653 -44.36 -33.92 -25.40
N LEU A 654 -43.21 -33.87 -24.70
CA LEU A 654 -42.95 -32.90 -23.64
C LEU A 654 -42.05 -31.76 -24.17
N VAL A 655 -42.68 -30.63 -24.47
CA VAL A 655 -42.04 -29.46 -25.11
C VAL A 655 -40.83 -28.96 -24.32
N LEU A 656 -40.93 -28.85 -22.99
CA LEU A 656 -39.83 -28.33 -22.17
C LEU A 656 -38.60 -29.27 -22.19
N CYS A 657 -38.85 -30.59 -22.18
CA CYS A 657 -37.77 -31.58 -22.22
C CYS A 657 -37.01 -31.54 -23.55
N ASP A 658 -37.72 -31.40 -24.68
CA ASP A 658 -37.12 -31.28 -26.01
C ASP A 658 -36.32 -29.96 -26.16
N LEU A 659 -36.83 -28.86 -25.59
CA LEU A 659 -36.11 -27.59 -25.51
C LEU A 659 -34.84 -27.71 -24.66
N SER A 660 -34.92 -28.32 -23.48
CA SER A 660 -33.78 -28.53 -22.59
C SER A 660 -32.71 -29.42 -23.25
N ALA A 661 -33.11 -30.52 -23.91
CA ALA A 661 -32.20 -31.39 -24.65
C ALA A 661 -31.53 -30.68 -25.84
N SER A 662 -32.29 -29.89 -26.58
CA SER A 662 -31.77 -29.10 -27.70
C SER A 662 -30.76 -28.02 -27.26
N LEU A 663 -31.01 -27.35 -26.11
CA LEU A 663 -30.05 -26.43 -25.51
C LEU A 663 -28.82 -27.15 -24.94
N ALA A 664 -28.99 -28.32 -24.32
CA ALA A 664 -27.87 -29.14 -23.85
C ALA A 664 -26.95 -29.55 -25.01
N GLN A 665 -27.51 -29.94 -26.17
CA GLN A 665 -26.72 -30.24 -27.37
C GLN A 665 -25.91 -29.02 -27.83
N ALA A 666 -26.52 -27.83 -27.82
CA ALA A 666 -25.82 -26.58 -28.14
C ALA A 666 -24.67 -26.31 -27.15
N CYS A 667 -24.90 -26.51 -25.85
CA CYS A 667 -23.88 -26.35 -24.81
C CYS A 667 -22.71 -27.33 -24.97
N GLN A 668 -22.99 -28.60 -25.28
CA GLN A 668 -21.95 -29.60 -25.60
C GLN A 668 -21.11 -29.16 -26.79
N ASP A 669 -21.72 -28.67 -27.86
CA ASP A 669 -21.00 -28.21 -29.06
C ASP A 669 -20.13 -26.98 -28.73
N ILE A 670 -20.63 -26.02 -27.94
CA ILE A 670 -19.87 -24.85 -27.49
C ILE A 670 -18.62 -25.29 -26.72
N VAL A 671 -18.76 -26.19 -25.74
CA VAL A 671 -17.64 -26.68 -24.92
C VAL A 671 -16.67 -27.53 -25.75
N LYS A 672 -17.18 -28.45 -26.56
CA LYS A 672 -16.38 -29.36 -27.41
C LYS A 672 -15.53 -28.60 -28.43
N TYR A 673 -16.08 -27.56 -29.04
CA TYR A 673 -15.39 -26.78 -30.07
C TYR A 673 -14.80 -25.47 -29.57
N LYS A 674 -14.88 -25.19 -28.25
CA LYS A 674 -14.45 -23.93 -27.63
C LYS A 674 -15.01 -22.70 -28.36
N GLY A 675 -16.27 -22.80 -28.81
CA GLY A 675 -16.94 -21.72 -29.56
C GLY A 675 -16.37 -21.39 -30.93
N ASN A 676 -15.57 -22.26 -31.57
CA ASN A 676 -14.97 -21.96 -32.89
C ASN A 676 -15.73 -22.53 -34.10
N LYS A 677 -16.71 -23.41 -33.87
CA LYS A 677 -17.50 -24.05 -34.93
C LYS A 677 -18.99 -23.81 -34.71
N LYS A 678 -19.74 -23.81 -35.82
CA LYS A 678 -21.21 -23.76 -35.77
C LYS A 678 -21.76 -24.92 -34.96
N ILE A 679 -22.81 -24.64 -34.21
CA ILE A 679 -23.47 -25.55 -33.27
C ILE A 679 -24.77 -26.12 -33.86
N SER A 680 -25.34 -27.12 -33.20
CA SER A 680 -26.63 -27.70 -33.56
C SER A 680 -27.73 -26.63 -33.72
N ARG A 681 -28.56 -26.78 -34.77
CA ARG A 681 -29.70 -25.90 -35.04
C ARG A 681 -30.95 -26.21 -34.23
N GLY A 682 -30.98 -27.32 -33.49
CA GLY A 682 -32.20 -27.77 -32.78
C GLY A 682 -32.82 -26.70 -31.88
N ALA A 683 -32.01 -26.05 -31.04
CA ALA A 683 -32.50 -24.98 -30.16
C ALA A 683 -32.98 -23.73 -30.95
N TRP A 684 -32.29 -23.39 -32.03
CA TRP A 684 -32.68 -22.28 -32.92
C TRP A 684 -34.04 -22.55 -33.58
N ASP A 685 -34.21 -23.74 -34.13
CA ASP A 685 -35.42 -24.13 -34.87
C ASP A 685 -36.64 -24.28 -33.94
N LEU A 686 -36.45 -24.58 -32.66
CA LEU A 686 -37.53 -24.65 -31.66
C LEU A 686 -37.88 -23.30 -31.03
N ILE A 687 -36.89 -22.45 -30.72
CA ILE A 687 -37.10 -21.21 -29.96
C ILE A 687 -37.49 -20.03 -30.88
N VAL A 688 -36.89 -19.90 -32.07
CA VAL A 688 -37.11 -18.73 -32.94
C VAL A 688 -38.56 -18.60 -33.43
N PRO A 689 -39.27 -19.67 -33.87
CA PRO A 689 -40.64 -19.56 -34.36
C PRO A 689 -41.66 -19.03 -33.34
N VAL A 690 -41.35 -19.10 -32.04
CA VAL A 690 -42.20 -18.61 -30.96
C VAL A 690 -42.41 -17.09 -31.00
N PHE A 691 -41.50 -16.36 -31.64
CA PHE A 691 -41.54 -14.89 -31.73
C PHE A 691 -42.23 -14.35 -32.99
N VAL A 692 -42.87 -15.21 -33.80
CA VAL A 692 -43.66 -14.81 -34.97
C VAL A 692 -44.98 -14.16 -34.52
N TYR A 693 -45.43 -13.10 -35.21
CA TYR A 693 -46.74 -12.50 -34.96
C TYR A 693 -47.85 -13.56 -35.02
N GLY A 694 -48.66 -13.66 -33.97
CA GLY A 694 -49.85 -14.51 -33.98
C GLY A 694 -50.76 -14.09 -35.13
N SER A 695 -51.08 -15.03 -36.02
CA SER A 695 -51.97 -14.78 -37.15
C SER A 695 -53.39 -14.45 -36.66
N SER A 696 -53.68 -13.16 -36.49
CA SER A 696 -55.04 -12.64 -36.35
C SER A 696 -55.27 -11.52 -37.38
N SER A 697 -55.37 -11.89 -38.66
CA SER A 697 -56.21 -11.25 -39.70
C SER A 697 -55.70 -11.58 -41.11
N GLY A 698 -56.56 -12.21 -41.93
CA GLY A 698 -56.32 -12.37 -43.37
C GLY A 698 -56.80 -13.70 -43.94
N LEU A 699 -58.02 -13.72 -44.48
CA LEU A 699 -58.58 -14.85 -45.22
C LEU A 699 -57.72 -15.22 -46.45
N GLY A 700 -57.50 -16.52 -46.69
CA GLY A 700 -57.10 -17.01 -48.02
C GLY A 700 -56.42 -18.37 -48.08
N LYS A 701 -57.22 -19.44 -48.19
CA LYS A 701 -56.91 -20.81 -48.68
C LYS A 701 -55.50 -21.09 -49.28
N ARG A 702 -54.72 -21.95 -48.62
CA ARG A 702 -54.30 -23.31 -49.06
C ARG A 702 -53.09 -23.79 -48.23
N GLY A 703 -53.19 -24.98 -47.65
CA GLY A 703 -52.06 -25.74 -47.09
C GLY A 703 -52.21 -26.04 -45.60
N LEU A 704 -52.62 -27.27 -45.29
CA LEU A 704 -52.58 -27.87 -43.95
C LEU A 704 -51.16 -27.77 -43.38
N VAL A 705 -50.99 -27.16 -42.20
CA VAL A 705 -49.89 -27.28 -41.19
C VAL A 705 -49.86 -26.08 -40.20
N HIS A 706 -50.68 -25.03 -40.37
CA HIS A 706 -50.45 -23.73 -39.71
C HIS A 706 -51.42 -23.31 -38.60
N GLU A 707 -51.48 -24.05 -37.47
CA GLU A 707 -52.28 -23.62 -36.29
C GLU A 707 -51.60 -23.78 -34.89
N ALA A 708 -50.30 -24.09 -34.79
CA ALA A 708 -49.70 -24.55 -33.51
C ALA A 708 -48.59 -23.68 -32.87
N HIS A 709 -48.42 -22.40 -33.24
CA HIS A 709 -47.21 -21.64 -32.80
C HIS A 709 -47.37 -20.71 -31.58
N GLN A 710 -48.59 -20.33 -31.16
CA GLN A 710 -48.82 -19.59 -29.90
C GLN A 710 -48.67 -20.38 -28.56
N PRO A 711 -48.93 -21.71 -28.47
CA PRO A 711 -48.89 -22.41 -27.18
C PRO A 711 -47.46 -22.69 -26.65
N LEU A 712 -46.41 -22.44 -27.44
CA LEU A 712 -45.01 -22.71 -27.09
C LEU A 712 -44.32 -21.53 -26.40
N LEU A 713 -44.93 -20.33 -26.39
CA LEU A 713 -44.36 -19.16 -25.72
C LEU A 713 -44.21 -19.42 -24.22
N GLN A 714 -45.27 -19.82 -23.53
CA GLN A 714 -45.25 -20.04 -22.08
C GLN A 714 -44.19 -21.06 -21.62
N PRO A 715 -44.02 -22.24 -22.27
CA PRO A 715 -42.91 -23.15 -21.99
C PRO A 715 -41.52 -22.52 -22.15
N VAL A 716 -41.28 -21.77 -23.24
CA VAL A 716 -39.97 -21.11 -23.46
C VAL A 716 -39.70 -20.05 -22.38
N LEU A 717 -40.71 -19.26 -22.00
CA LEU A 717 -40.57 -18.26 -20.94
C LEU A 717 -40.27 -18.90 -19.59
N ARG A 718 -40.97 -20.00 -19.28
CA ARG A 718 -40.71 -20.80 -18.08
C ARG A 718 -39.28 -21.34 -18.08
N LEU A 719 -38.81 -21.89 -19.20
CA LEU A 719 -37.44 -22.39 -19.32
C LEU A 719 -36.43 -21.29 -19.02
N CYS A 720 -36.53 -20.15 -19.71
CA CYS A 720 -35.62 -19.01 -19.54
C CYS A 720 -35.54 -18.53 -18.08
N GLY A 721 -36.67 -18.47 -17.37
CA GLY A 721 -36.69 -18.08 -15.95
C GLY A 721 -36.10 -19.12 -14.99
N GLN A 722 -36.00 -20.38 -15.41
CA GLN A 722 -35.44 -21.49 -14.61
C GLN A 722 -33.97 -21.79 -14.92
N LEU A 723 -33.36 -21.12 -15.90
CA LEU A 723 -31.94 -21.30 -16.21
C LEU A 723 -31.05 -20.74 -15.09
N ARG A 724 -29.98 -21.45 -14.76
CA ARG A 724 -29.03 -21.11 -13.69
C ARG A 724 -27.58 -21.24 -14.12
N ASP A 725 -27.25 -22.25 -14.92
CA ASP A 725 -25.88 -22.48 -15.40
C ASP A 725 -25.40 -21.38 -16.36
N TRP A 726 -24.15 -20.94 -16.18
CA TRP A 726 -23.57 -19.87 -17.00
C TRP A 726 -23.48 -20.26 -18.48
N THR A 727 -23.04 -21.48 -18.81
CA THR A 727 -22.91 -21.93 -20.20
C THR A 727 -24.25 -21.98 -20.91
N VAL A 728 -25.29 -22.47 -20.22
CA VAL A 728 -26.66 -22.53 -20.73
C VAL A 728 -27.24 -21.11 -20.89
N LEU A 729 -27.07 -20.24 -19.89
CA LEU A 729 -27.49 -18.84 -19.96
C LEU A 729 -26.80 -18.12 -21.12
N SER A 730 -25.48 -18.29 -21.29
CA SER A 730 -24.71 -17.71 -22.39
C SER A 730 -25.22 -18.19 -23.76
N ALA A 731 -25.54 -19.49 -23.91
CA ALA A 731 -26.11 -20.03 -25.13
C ALA A 731 -27.49 -19.43 -25.44
N ALA A 732 -28.39 -19.34 -24.46
CA ALA A 732 -29.72 -18.76 -24.63
C ALA A 732 -29.68 -17.24 -24.90
N ILE A 733 -28.83 -16.50 -24.19
CA ILE A 733 -28.63 -15.05 -24.39
C ILE A 733 -28.06 -14.79 -25.80
N SER A 734 -27.04 -15.55 -26.23
CA SER A 734 -26.43 -15.37 -27.55
C SER A 734 -27.38 -15.72 -28.71
N LEU A 735 -28.30 -16.68 -28.50
CA LEU A 735 -29.35 -17.03 -29.46
C LEU A 735 -30.32 -15.85 -29.65
N LEU A 736 -30.87 -15.33 -28.55
CA LEU A 736 -31.81 -14.21 -28.59
C LEU A 736 -31.15 -12.91 -29.08
N ALA A 737 -29.91 -12.64 -28.67
CA ALA A 737 -29.13 -11.50 -29.17
C ALA A 737 -28.86 -11.62 -30.68
N ARG A 738 -28.55 -12.83 -31.18
CA ARG A 738 -28.39 -13.06 -32.62
C ARG A 738 -29.69 -12.81 -33.37
N LEU A 739 -30.82 -13.34 -32.88
CA LEU A 739 -32.13 -13.12 -33.48
C LEU A 739 -32.45 -11.62 -33.53
N HIS A 740 -32.26 -10.92 -32.42
CA HIS A 740 -32.46 -9.46 -32.35
C HIS A 740 -31.64 -8.70 -33.41
N ASN A 741 -30.35 -9.04 -33.56
CA ASN A 741 -29.48 -8.40 -34.55
C ASN A 741 -29.96 -8.65 -35.99
N ILE A 742 -30.41 -9.88 -36.31
CA ILE A 742 -30.96 -10.21 -37.63
C ILE A 742 -32.25 -9.44 -37.91
N LEU A 743 -33.12 -9.28 -36.91
CA LEU A 743 -34.40 -8.59 -37.07
C LEU A 743 -34.25 -7.08 -37.25
N ARG A 744 -33.19 -6.49 -36.69
CA ARG A 744 -32.94 -5.05 -36.82
C ARG A 744 -32.24 -4.66 -38.13
N ASP A 745 -31.38 -5.53 -38.66
CA ASP A 745 -30.66 -5.33 -39.93
C ASP A 745 -29.82 -4.03 -39.99
N GLU A 746 -29.24 -3.62 -38.85
CA GLU A 746 -28.38 -2.44 -38.74
C GLU A 746 -27.04 -2.77 -38.05
N THR A 747 -25.96 -2.85 -38.84
CA THR A 747 -24.64 -3.29 -38.36
C THR A 747 -24.04 -2.37 -37.28
N THR A 748 -24.44 -1.09 -37.24
CA THR A 748 -23.92 -0.13 -36.25
C THR A 748 -24.55 -0.29 -34.87
N LEU A 749 -25.70 -0.94 -34.79
CA LEU A 749 -26.53 -1.11 -33.59
C LEU A 749 -26.64 -2.59 -33.16
N GLU A 750 -25.69 -3.42 -33.59
CA GLU A 750 -25.64 -4.83 -33.18
C GLU A 750 -25.35 -4.96 -31.68
N LEU A 751 -26.04 -5.89 -31.03
CA LEU A 751 -25.74 -6.33 -29.67
C LEU A 751 -24.51 -7.24 -29.71
N VAL A 752 -23.45 -6.86 -29.00
CA VAL A 752 -22.21 -7.62 -28.95
C VAL A 752 -22.29 -8.62 -27.79
N CYS A 753 -22.30 -9.90 -28.13
CA CYS A 753 -22.36 -10.99 -27.16
C CYS A 753 -21.51 -12.17 -27.65
N GLU A 754 -20.88 -12.87 -26.70
CA GLU A 754 -20.17 -14.12 -26.95
C GLU A 754 -21.07 -15.13 -27.66
N HIS A 755 -20.49 -15.99 -28.51
CA HIS A 755 -21.20 -17.08 -29.19
C HIS A 755 -22.30 -16.68 -30.21
N THR A 756 -22.60 -15.39 -30.40
CA THR A 756 -23.61 -14.93 -31.38
C THR A 756 -23.33 -15.41 -32.81
N ALA A 757 -22.05 -15.51 -33.21
CA ALA A 757 -21.64 -15.97 -34.53
C ALA A 757 -21.85 -17.48 -34.78
N LEU A 758 -22.15 -18.28 -33.75
CA LEU A 758 -22.35 -19.73 -33.88
C LEU A 758 -23.74 -20.08 -34.41
N TRP A 759 -24.69 -19.17 -34.23
CA TRP A 759 -26.07 -19.30 -34.65
C TRP A 759 -26.27 -18.93 -36.13
N PRO A 760 -27.37 -19.38 -36.77
CA PRO A 760 -27.71 -19.00 -38.13
C PRO A 760 -27.75 -17.47 -38.35
N SER A 761 -27.42 -17.03 -39.56
CA SER A 761 -27.33 -15.62 -39.91
C SER A 761 -28.56 -15.05 -40.61
N VAL A 762 -29.55 -15.87 -40.94
CA VAL A 762 -30.75 -15.51 -41.69
C VAL A 762 -31.95 -16.21 -41.08
N VAL A 763 -33.09 -15.52 -41.05
CA VAL A 763 -34.40 -16.09 -40.70
C VAL A 763 -35.36 -15.98 -41.88
N SER A 764 -36.33 -16.90 -41.94
CA SER A 764 -37.39 -16.86 -42.93
C SER A 764 -38.32 -15.69 -42.63
N SER A 765 -38.41 -14.69 -43.54
CA SER A 765 -39.30 -13.53 -43.44
C SER A 765 -39.10 -12.66 -42.18
N THR A 766 -38.09 -11.78 -42.17
CA THR A 766 -37.79 -10.86 -41.04
C THR A 766 -39.00 -10.07 -40.51
N ASN A 767 -39.89 -9.62 -41.41
CA ASN A 767 -41.07 -8.82 -41.05
C ASN A 767 -42.16 -9.60 -40.29
N SER A 768 -42.11 -10.94 -40.24
CA SER A 768 -43.10 -11.73 -39.51
C SER A 768 -42.82 -11.86 -38.02
N TYR A 769 -41.67 -11.38 -37.53
CA TYR A 769 -41.28 -11.51 -36.12
C TYR A 769 -41.55 -10.24 -35.32
N ASN A 770 -41.89 -10.41 -34.04
CA ASN A 770 -42.02 -9.33 -33.09
C ASN A 770 -40.66 -9.06 -32.40
N ILE A 771 -39.92 -8.07 -32.92
CA ILE A 771 -38.63 -7.68 -32.35
C ILE A 771 -38.74 -7.20 -30.90
N GLN A 772 -39.81 -6.48 -30.52
CA GLN A 772 -40.00 -5.99 -29.15
C GLN A 772 -40.12 -7.15 -28.17
N LEU A 773 -40.83 -8.20 -28.55
CA LEU A 773 -40.96 -9.41 -27.75
C LEU A 773 -39.60 -10.10 -27.56
N VAL A 774 -38.77 -10.17 -28.61
CA VAL A 774 -37.40 -10.72 -28.51
C VAL A 774 -36.55 -9.85 -27.58
N SER A 775 -36.60 -8.52 -27.73
CA SER A 775 -35.88 -7.55 -26.90
C SER A 775 -36.25 -7.67 -25.41
N GLU A 776 -37.55 -7.74 -25.09
CA GLU A 776 -38.03 -7.84 -23.71
C GLU A 776 -37.54 -9.13 -23.02
N HIS A 777 -37.63 -10.25 -23.72
CA HIS A 777 -37.20 -11.55 -23.16
C HIS A 777 -35.68 -11.67 -23.08
N LEU A 778 -34.94 -11.10 -24.02
CA LEU A 778 -33.49 -10.96 -23.91
C LEU A 778 -33.13 -10.14 -22.65
N TRP A 779 -33.82 -9.02 -22.42
CA TRP A 779 -33.60 -8.19 -21.24
C TRP A 779 -33.91 -8.94 -19.94
N GLN A 780 -35.04 -9.64 -19.85
CA GLN A 780 -35.40 -10.45 -18.68
C GLN A 780 -34.34 -11.52 -18.39
N LEU A 781 -33.88 -12.23 -19.43
CA LEU A 781 -32.87 -13.27 -19.30
C LEU A 781 -31.52 -12.70 -18.83
N VAL A 782 -31.08 -11.58 -19.40
CA VAL A 782 -29.82 -10.91 -18.98
C VAL A 782 -29.90 -10.42 -17.54
N ASN A 783 -31.01 -9.84 -17.10
CA ASN A 783 -31.15 -9.42 -15.69
C ASN A 783 -31.17 -10.61 -14.74
N SER A 784 -31.88 -11.69 -15.08
CA SER A 784 -31.85 -12.92 -14.28
C SER A 784 -30.42 -13.48 -14.18
N ALA A 785 -29.64 -13.42 -15.26
CA ALA A 785 -28.26 -13.87 -15.25
C ALA A 785 -27.36 -12.97 -14.38
N LEU A 786 -27.62 -11.65 -14.32
CA LEU A 786 -26.91 -10.72 -13.46
C LEU A 786 -27.25 -10.88 -11.96
N GLU A 787 -28.45 -11.39 -11.61
CA GLU A 787 -28.78 -11.74 -10.23
C GLU A 787 -27.86 -12.86 -9.69
N TYR A 788 -27.58 -13.87 -10.53
CA TYR A 788 -26.69 -14.98 -10.17
C TYR A 788 -25.20 -14.66 -10.38
N TYR A 789 -24.87 -13.86 -11.40
CA TYR A 789 -23.51 -13.54 -11.82
C TYR A 789 -23.26 -12.02 -11.90
N PRO A 790 -23.35 -11.28 -10.77
CA PRO A 790 -23.30 -9.82 -10.76
C PRO A 790 -21.93 -9.24 -11.14
N LYS A 791 -20.87 -10.05 -11.16
CA LYS A 791 -19.51 -9.64 -11.55
C LYS A 791 -19.18 -9.98 -13.01
N ASN A 792 -20.16 -10.37 -13.81
CA ASN A 792 -19.91 -10.74 -15.21
C ASN A 792 -19.84 -9.50 -16.11
N ILE A 793 -18.63 -9.20 -16.61
CA ILE A 793 -18.35 -8.01 -17.43
C ILE A 793 -19.12 -8.07 -18.76
N SER A 794 -19.15 -9.22 -19.42
CA SER A 794 -19.81 -9.40 -20.73
C SER A 794 -21.32 -9.13 -20.66
N LEU A 795 -21.98 -9.53 -19.56
CA LEU A 795 -23.40 -9.23 -19.35
C LEU A 795 -23.67 -7.73 -19.17
N HIS A 796 -22.85 -7.02 -18.39
CA HIS A 796 -23.00 -5.58 -18.23
C HIS A 796 -22.77 -4.83 -19.56
N LYS A 797 -21.79 -5.25 -20.36
CA LYS A 797 -21.58 -4.70 -21.72
C LYS A 797 -22.79 -4.93 -22.62
N LEU A 798 -23.32 -6.15 -22.65
CA LEU A 798 -24.51 -6.49 -23.44
C LEU A 798 -25.75 -5.70 -23.00
N LEU A 799 -25.94 -5.52 -21.68
CA LEU A 799 -27.04 -4.72 -21.16
C LEU A 799 -26.86 -3.23 -21.50
N GLY A 800 -25.63 -2.73 -21.49
CA GLY A 800 -25.27 -1.41 -22.00
C GLY A 800 -25.59 -1.25 -23.48
N ASP A 801 -25.25 -2.25 -24.29
CA ASP A 801 -25.58 -2.30 -25.72
C ASP A 801 -27.09 -2.26 -25.94
N TYR A 802 -27.85 -3.06 -25.18
CA TYR A 802 -29.32 -3.08 -25.21
C TYR A 802 -29.92 -1.70 -24.92
N TYR A 803 -29.49 -1.03 -23.85
CA TYR A 803 -29.98 0.30 -23.52
C TYR A 803 -29.58 1.35 -24.55
N TYR A 804 -28.37 1.28 -25.09
CA TYR A 804 -27.91 2.17 -26.16
C TYR A 804 -28.77 2.01 -27.43
N VAL A 805 -29.08 0.76 -27.77
CA VAL A 805 -29.95 0.35 -28.87
C VAL A 805 -31.37 0.89 -28.73
N GLY A 806 -31.91 0.87 -27.50
CA GLY A 806 -33.22 1.41 -27.14
C GLY A 806 -33.22 2.91 -26.80
N GLU A 807 -32.14 3.64 -27.12
CA GLU A 807 -31.97 5.08 -26.89
C GLU A 807 -32.05 5.52 -25.41
N HIS A 808 -31.91 4.58 -24.48
CA HIS A 808 -31.81 4.84 -23.05
C HIS A 808 -30.35 5.16 -22.65
N TYR A 809 -29.84 6.29 -23.13
CA TYR A 809 -28.42 6.66 -23.06
C TYR A 809 -27.83 6.68 -21.64
N SER A 810 -28.57 7.18 -20.65
CA SER A 810 -28.09 7.23 -19.25
C SER A 810 -27.91 5.82 -18.65
N ALA A 811 -28.90 4.94 -18.87
CA ALA A 811 -28.81 3.55 -18.44
C ALA A 811 -27.68 2.79 -19.15
N ALA A 812 -27.44 3.08 -20.43
CA ALA A 812 -26.33 2.51 -21.19
C ALA A 812 -24.97 2.89 -20.58
N VAL A 813 -24.75 4.19 -20.31
CA VAL A 813 -23.52 4.69 -19.68
C VAL A 813 -23.33 4.04 -18.30
N LYS A 814 -24.38 3.95 -17.48
CA LYS A 814 -24.33 3.27 -16.17
C LYS A 814 -23.81 1.84 -16.29
N GLN A 815 -24.32 1.05 -17.24
CA GLN A 815 -23.92 -0.35 -17.40
C GLN A 815 -22.48 -0.50 -17.92
N TYR A 816 -22.05 0.34 -18.86
CA TYR A 816 -20.64 0.33 -19.30
C TYR A 816 -19.68 0.75 -18.19
N LEU A 817 -20.07 1.69 -17.33
CA LEU A 817 -19.29 2.09 -16.16
C LEU A 817 -19.23 0.97 -15.11
N LEU A 818 -20.33 0.26 -14.85
CA LEU A 818 -20.34 -0.93 -13.99
C LEU A 818 -19.40 -2.01 -14.52
N ALA A 819 -19.45 -2.27 -15.84
CA ALA A 819 -18.52 -3.18 -16.50
C ALA A 819 -17.06 -2.76 -16.25
N ALA A 820 -16.74 -1.47 -16.39
CA ALA A 820 -15.40 -0.92 -16.16
C ALA A 820 -14.94 -0.99 -14.68
N VAL A 821 -15.85 -0.77 -13.72
CA VAL A 821 -15.57 -0.87 -12.28
C VAL A 821 -15.23 -2.31 -11.89
N ILE A 822 -16.05 -3.27 -12.32
CA ILE A 822 -15.84 -4.69 -12.03
C ILE A 822 -14.53 -5.18 -12.66
N ALA A 823 -14.30 -4.79 -13.91
CA ALA A 823 -13.11 -5.07 -14.68
C ALA A 823 -11.78 -4.66 -14.02
N THR A 824 -11.80 -3.56 -13.29
CA THR A 824 -10.59 -2.88 -12.80
C THR A 824 -10.43 -2.96 -11.29
N ASP A 825 -11.29 -3.75 -10.62
CA ASP A 825 -11.40 -3.80 -9.17
C ASP A 825 -11.49 -2.38 -8.59
N SER A 826 -12.52 -1.63 -9.00
CA SER A 826 -12.77 -0.23 -8.62
C SER A 826 -11.66 0.74 -9.02
N PHE A 827 -11.10 0.55 -10.23
CA PHE A 827 -9.99 1.34 -10.79
C PHE A 827 -8.67 1.25 -10.01
N SER A 828 -8.47 0.19 -9.22
CA SER A 828 -7.17 -0.14 -8.64
C SER A 828 -6.18 -0.62 -9.71
N ARG A 829 -6.69 -1.13 -10.85
CA ARG A 829 -5.92 -1.55 -12.02
C ARG A 829 -6.18 -0.65 -13.23
N PRO A 830 -5.20 -0.50 -14.15
CA PRO A 830 -5.36 0.33 -15.33
C PRO A 830 -6.42 -0.24 -16.28
N LEU A 831 -7.19 0.66 -16.91
CA LEU A 831 -8.12 0.32 -17.98
C LEU A 831 -7.34 -0.06 -19.24
N THR A 832 -7.46 -1.32 -19.66
CA THR A 832 -6.81 -1.84 -20.88
C THR A 832 -7.83 -2.25 -21.92
N LYS A 833 -7.39 -2.34 -23.19
CA LYS A 833 -8.23 -2.74 -24.33
C LYS A 833 -8.81 -4.15 -24.20
N ALA A 834 -8.09 -5.06 -23.55
CA ALA A 834 -8.57 -6.42 -23.28
C ALA A 834 -9.82 -6.44 -22.39
N VAL A 835 -10.03 -5.35 -21.65
CA VAL A 835 -11.06 -5.24 -20.62
C VAL A 835 -12.21 -4.37 -21.10
N MET A 836 -11.93 -3.26 -21.80
CA MET A 836 -12.91 -2.37 -22.42
C MET A 836 -12.48 -2.05 -23.86
N GLU A 837 -13.27 -2.47 -24.84
CA GLU A 837 -12.98 -2.30 -26.26
C GLU A 837 -13.44 -0.91 -26.77
N ASP A 838 -12.79 -0.40 -27.82
CA ASP A 838 -13.08 0.91 -28.43
C ASP A 838 -14.55 1.11 -28.82
N TYR A 839 -15.27 0.05 -29.21
CA TYR A 839 -16.69 0.16 -29.56
C TYR A 839 -17.54 0.61 -28.36
N VAL A 840 -17.17 0.19 -27.14
CA VAL A 840 -17.85 0.58 -25.91
C VAL A 840 -17.65 2.07 -25.67
N TYR A 841 -16.42 2.56 -25.78
CA TYR A 841 -16.12 4.00 -25.66
C TYR A 841 -16.83 4.81 -26.73
N LYS A 842 -16.87 4.37 -27.99
CA LYS A 842 -17.63 5.03 -29.07
C LYS A 842 -19.12 5.12 -28.75
N ARG A 843 -19.72 4.08 -28.18
CA ARG A 843 -21.12 4.10 -27.73
C ARG A 843 -21.31 5.05 -26.56
N MET A 844 -20.42 5.05 -25.57
CA MET A 844 -20.44 6.01 -24.45
C MET A 844 -20.33 7.47 -24.94
N ILE A 845 -19.43 7.78 -25.88
CA ILE A 845 -19.27 9.11 -26.48
C ILE A 845 -20.59 9.56 -27.12
N LYS A 846 -21.25 8.67 -27.87
CA LYS A 846 -22.55 8.97 -28.48
C LYS A 846 -23.64 9.14 -27.41
N CYS A 847 -23.73 8.27 -26.41
CA CYS A 847 -24.67 8.43 -25.30
C CYS A 847 -24.55 9.79 -24.62
N LEU A 848 -23.33 10.18 -24.24
CA LEU A 848 -23.07 11.45 -23.56
C LEU A 848 -23.37 12.65 -24.46
N SER A 849 -23.08 12.54 -25.75
CA SER A 849 -23.46 13.59 -26.72
C SER A 849 -24.97 13.78 -26.78
N GLN A 850 -25.76 12.71 -26.70
CA GLN A 850 -27.22 12.77 -26.70
C GLN A 850 -27.80 13.24 -25.35
N LEU A 851 -27.06 13.08 -24.25
CA LEU A 851 -27.39 13.63 -22.93
C LEU A 851 -26.96 15.10 -22.77
N HIS A 852 -26.42 15.73 -23.82
CA HIS A 852 -25.83 17.08 -23.78
C HIS A 852 -24.63 17.22 -22.82
N CYS A 853 -23.91 16.12 -22.56
CA CYS A 853 -22.66 16.08 -21.81
C CYS A 853 -21.46 16.07 -22.78
N HIS A 854 -21.30 17.15 -23.55
CA HIS A 854 -20.34 17.23 -24.64
C HIS A 854 -18.88 17.34 -24.19
N THR A 855 -18.60 17.91 -23.02
CA THR A 855 -17.23 17.95 -22.47
C THR A 855 -16.78 16.54 -22.09
N GLN A 856 -17.64 15.77 -21.43
CA GLN A 856 -17.40 14.37 -21.07
C GLN A 856 -17.18 13.51 -22.32
N ALA A 857 -18.02 13.71 -23.35
CA ALA A 857 -17.84 13.05 -24.65
C ALA A 857 -16.49 13.39 -25.31
N GLY A 858 -16.09 14.68 -25.27
CA GLY A 858 -14.80 15.14 -25.79
C GLY A 858 -13.60 14.57 -25.04
N VAL A 859 -13.68 14.42 -23.72
CA VAL A 859 -12.64 13.75 -22.92
C VAL A 859 -12.54 12.26 -23.24
N LEU A 860 -13.69 11.57 -23.39
CA LEU A 860 -13.71 10.14 -23.75
C LEU A 860 -13.09 9.83 -25.12
N CYS A 861 -13.03 10.80 -26.03
CA CYS A 861 -12.36 10.61 -27.32
C CYS A 861 -10.86 10.27 -27.16
N GLN A 862 -10.23 10.63 -26.04
CA GLN A 862 -8.83 10.28 -25.72
C GLN A 862 -8.67 8.84 -25.25
N PHE A 863 -9.76 8.16 -24.86
CA PHE A 863 -9.70 6.77 -24.37
C PHE A 863 -9.55 5.75 -25.50
N LEU A 864 -9.84 6.14 -26.73
CA LEU A 864 -9.67 5.34 -27.94
C LEU A 864 -8.18 5.07 -28.23
N GLU A 865 -7.89 4.00 -28.97
CA GLU A 865 -6.51 3.70 -29.40
C GLU A 865 -5.92 4.83 -30.24
N GLU A 866 -6.72 5.35 -31.17
CA GLU A 866 -6.46 6.59 -31.88
C GLU A 866 -7.45 7.66 -31.42
N VAL A 867 -6.93 8.80 -30.99
CA VAL A 867 -7.75 9.90 -30.49
C VAL A 867 -8.63 10.45 -31.62
N ASP A 868 -9.96 10.41 -31.43
CA ASP A 868 -10.91 10.97 -32.40
C ASP A 868 -11.05 12.49 -32.22
N TYR A 869 -10.09 13.23 -32.79
CA TYR A 869 -10.06 14.69 -32.73
C TYR A 869 -11.30 15.35 -33.36
N ASN A 870 -11.86 14.75 -34.42
CA ASN A 870 -13.01 15.32 -35.12
C ASN A 870 -14.24 15.36 -34.20
N THR A 871 -14.53 14.23 -33.56
CA THR A 871 -15.65 14.14 -32.61
C THR A 871 -15.37 14.96 -31.35
N ALA A 872 -14.14 14.97 -30.86
CA ALA A 872 -13.75 15.78 -29.70
C ALA A 872 -13.97 17.28 -29.94
N PHE A 873 -13.42 17.82 -31.03
CA PHE A 873 -13.52 19.25 -31.37
C PHE A 873 -14.95 19.68 -31.64
N LYS A 874 -15.74 18.83 -32.31
CA LYS A 874 -17.17 19.06 -32.50
C LYS A 874 -17.89 19.17 -31.15
N SER A 875 -17.62 18.23 -30.24
CA SER A 875 -18.24 18.21 -28.91
C SER A 875 -17.89 19.45 -28.10
N PHE A 876 -16.62 19.89 -28.07
CA PHE A 876 -16.24 21.11 -27.35
C PHE A 876 -16.79 22.40 -27.97
N THR A 877 -17.12 22.40 -29.26
CA THR A 877 -17.68 23.57 -29.95
C THR A 877 -19.10 23.88 -29.47
N GLU A 878 -19.87 22.87 -29.10
CA GLU A 878 -21.26 22.99 -28.66
C GLU A 878 -21.42 24.05 -27.55
N SER A 879 -22.50 24.83 -27.64
CA SER A 879 -22.77 25.94 -26.72
C SER A 879 -23.58 25.51 -25.50
N VAL A 880 -24.45 24.52 -25.65
CA VAL A 880 -25.31 23.98 -24.60
C VAL A 880 -24.67 22.71 -24.06
N CYS A 881 -24.23 22.73 -22.80
CA CYS A 881 -23.59 21.58 -22.18
C CYS A 881 -23.99 21.47 -20.71
N HIS A 882 -24.33 20.25 -20.26
CA HIS A 882 -24.85 19.96 -18.93
C HIS A 882 -23.86 19.22 -18.02
N ASP A 883 -22.56 19.33 -18.27
CA ASP A 883 -21.52 18.53 -17.59
C ASP A 883 -20.40 19.36 -16.94
N CYS A 884 -20.69 20.58 -16.46
CA CYS A 884 -19.74 21.40 -15.69
C CYS A 884 -18.36 21.62 -16.38
N MET A 885 -18.33 21.60 -17.73
CA MET A 885 -17.25 21.98 -18.64
C MET A 885 -15.82 21.99 -18.05
N ASP A 886 -15.34 23.14 -17.59
CA ASP A 886 -13.95 23.36 -17.22
C ASP A 886 -13.48 22.54 -16.00
N THR A 887 -14.39 21.92 -15.25
CA THR A 887 -14.06 20.93 -14.20
C THR A 887 -13.30 19.72 -14.76
N TYR A 888 -13.56 19.35 -16.01
CA TYR A 888 -12.97 18.16 -16.64
C TYR A 888 -11.65 18.42 -17.38
N TYR A 889 -11.12 19.66 -17.39
CA TYR A 889 -9.85 19.96 -18.06
C TYR A 889 -8.67 19.22 -17.42
N ASP A 890 -8.72 19.00 -16.10
CA ASP A 890 -7.72 18.20 -15.38
C ASP A 890 -7.70 16.72 -15.83
N CYS A 891 -8.74 16.26 -16.54
CA CYS A 891 -8.85 14.89 -17.05
C CYS A 891 -8.30 14.74 -18.48
N ILE A 892 -7.86 15.83 -19.11
CA ILE A 892 -7.30 15.83 -20.46
C ILE A 892 -5.79 15.65 -20.36
N TRP A 893 -5.24 14.68 -21.11
CA TRP A 893 -3.79 14.48 -21.24
C TRP A 893 -3.28 14.71 -22.67
N ASP A 894 -4.19 14.73 -23.65
CA ASP A 894 -3.83 15.02 -25.03
C ASP A 894 -3.59 16.53 -25.22
N VAL A 895 -2.37 16.88 -25.65
CA VAL A 895 -1.91 18.26 -25.84
C VAL A 895 -2.67 18.97 -26.95
N ASN A 896 -3.00 18.28 -28.05
CA ASN A 896 -3.72 18.88 -29.18
C ASN A 896 -5.14 19.29 -28.78
N ILE A 897 -5.80 18.51 -27.92
CA ILE A 897 -7.10 18.86 -27.37
C ILE A 897 -7.01 20.07 -26.44
N LEU A 898 -5.97 20.18 -25.61
CA LEU A 898 -5.75 21.37 -24.77
C LEU A 898 -5.50 22.62 -25.61
N GLU A 899 -4.66 22.54 -26.64
CA GLU A 899 -4.40 23.66 -27.55
C GLU A 899 -5.68 24.13 -28.24
N TYR A 900 -6.49 23.19 -28.73
CA TYR A 900 -7.78 23.51 -29.33
C TYR A 900 -8.73 24.19 -28.33
N LEU A 901 -8.79 23.71 -27.09
CA LEU A 901 -9.59 24.34 -26.03
C LEU A 901 -9.11 25.75 -25.72
N ILE A 902 -7.80 25.99 -25.65
CA ILE A 902 -7.24 27.34 -25.44
C ILE A 902 -7.68 28.27 -26.57
N TYR A 903 -7.54 27.85 -27.83
CA TYR A 903 -8.01 28.61 -28.99
C TYR A 903 -9.51 28.90 -28.91
N LEU A 904 -10.33 27.87 -28.65
CA LEU A 904 -11.78 27.97 -28.63
C LEU A 904 -12.29 28.90 -27.52
N GLN A 905 -11.75 28.79 -26.30
CA GLN A 905 -12.17 29.62 -25.17
C GLN A 905 -11.73 31.07 -25.36
N ASN A 906 -10.54 31.32 -25.93
CA ASN A 906 -10.12 32.68 -26.31
C ASN A 906 -11.04 33.28 -27.38
N LYS A 907 -11.43 32.49 -28.40
CA LYS A 907 -12.39 32.92 -29.42
C LYS A 907 -13.78 33.23 -28.85
N LYS A 908 -14.23 32.46 -27.85
CA LYS A 908 -15.49 32.67 -27.13
C LYS A 908 -15.42 33.81 -26.09
N GLY A 909 -14.24 34.38 -25.83
CA GLY A 909 -14.03 35.45 -24.84
C GLY A 909 -13.90 34.98 -23.38
N ASN A 910 -13.85 33.67 -23.14
CA ASN A 910 -13.80 33.07 -21.80
C ASN A 910 -12.36 32.97 -21.28
N LYS A 911 -11.81 34.10 -20.80
CA LYS A 911 -10.40 34.17 -20.37
C LYS A 911 -10.05 33.23 -19.22
N ASP A 912 -10.95 33.03 -18.26
CA ASP A 912 -10.69 32.15 -17.09
C ASP A 912 -10.53 30.68 -17.50
N ARG A 913 -11.37 30.20 -18.42
CA ARG A 913 -11.28 28.83 -18.94
C ARG A 913 -10.07 28.63 -19.83
N ALA A 914 -9.74 29.64 -20.65
CA ALA A 914 -8.50 29.62 -21.43
C ALA A 914 -7.27 29.54 -20.53
N LYS A 915 -7.24 30.34 -19.44
CA LYS A 915 -6.17 30.28 -18.43
C LYS A 915 -6.08 28.90 -17.80
N LYS A 916 -7.19 28.29 -17.38
CA LYS A 916 -7.18 26.94 -16.82
C LYS A 916 -6.59 25.90 -17.78
N ALA A 917 -6.93 25.97 -19.07
CA ALA A 917 -6.35 25.08 -20.07
C ALA A 917 -4.84 25.34 -20.30
N ILE A 918 -4.39 26.60 -20.23
CA ILE A 918 -2.97 26.99 -20.26
C ILE A 918 -2.22 26.45 -19.03
N ASP A 919 -2.84 26.51 -17.86
CA ASP A 919 -2.24 25.96 -16.63
C ASP A 919 -2.09 24.43 -16.75
N MET A 920 -3.07 23.75 -17.37
CA MET A 920 -3.00 22.30 -17.62
C MET A 920 -1.92 21.91 -18.63
N ILE A 921 -1.82 22.59 -19.77
CA ILE A 921 -0.79 22.29 -20.79
C ILE A 921 0.64 22.57 -20.25
N GLY A 922 0.77 23.48 -19.29
CA GLY A 922 2.03 23.82 -18.62
C GLY A 922 2.51 22.78 -17.58
N LEU A 923 1.73 21.74 -17.30
CA LEU A 923 2.13 20.69 -16.36
C LEU A 923 3.27 19.85 -16.92
N LEU A 924 4.34 19.66 -16.12
CA LEU A 924 5.54 18.92 -16.53
C LEU A 924 5.24 17.48 -16.97
N GLU A 925 4.21 16.85 -16.39
CA GLU A 925 3.79 15.48 -16.72
C GLU A 925 3.18 15.35 -18.14
N LEU A 926 2.66 16.44 -18.71
CA LEU A 926 2.09 16.48 -20.07
C LEU A 926 3.09 16.96 -21.14
N ASN A 927 4.36 17.12 -20.78
CA ASN A 927 5.38 17.52 -21.73
C ASN A 927 5.53 16.46 -22.84
N ALA A 928 5.38 16.87 -24.10
CA ALA A 928 5.46 15.99 -25.26
C ALA A 928 6.84 15.28 -25.39
N ASN A 929 7.88 15.85 -24.79
CA ASN A 929 9.24 15.29 -24.77
C ASN A 929 9.47 14.26 -23.65
N ASN A 930 8.49 14.02 -22.77
CA ASN A 930 8.59 12.97 -21.76
C ASN A 930 8.72 11.59 -22.42
N ASN A 931 9.32 10.65 -21.69
CA ASN A 931 9.31 9.25 -22.10
C ASN A 931 7.88 8.68 -22.09
N GLU A 932 7.68 7.55 -22.79
CA GLU A 932 6.36 6.93 -22.91
C GLU A 932 5.81 6.40 -21.57
N GLU A 933 6.68 6.13 -20.60
CA GLU A 933 6.28 5.71 -19.26
C GLU A 933 5.57 6.83 -18.50
N ILE A 934 6.18 8.02 -18.41
CA ILE A 934 5.58 9.19 -17.75
C ILE A 934 4.28 9.58 -18.45
N LYS A 935 4.26 9.60 -19.80
CA LYS A 935 3.03 9.89 -20.56
C LYS A 935 1.92 8.90 -20.25
N ARG A 936 2.24 7.60 -20.20
CA ARG A 936 1.27 6.54 -19.88
C ARG A 936 0.75 6.66 -18.46
N GLU A 937 1.61 6.95 -17.48
CA GLU A 937 1.20 7.14 -16.09
C GLU A 937 0.31 8.38 -15.92
N ALA A 938 0.70 9.51 -16.51
CA ALA A 938 -0.08 10.74 -16.51
C ALA A 938 -1.48 10.55 -17.15
N ALA A 939 -1.54 9.80 -18.26
CA ALA A 939 -2.79 9.42 -18.92
C ALA A 939 -3.63 8.50 -18.03
N ASN A 940 -3.03 7.45 -17.44
CA ASN A 940 -3.75 6.50 -16.57
C ASN A 940 -4.35 7.18 -15.33
N LYS A 941 -3.60 8.06 -14.67
CA LYS A 941 -4.09 8.83 -13.52
C LYS A 941 -5.32 9.67 -13.87
N ARG A 942 -5.30 10.32 -15.04
CA ARG A 942 -6.42 11.11 -15.55
C ARG A 942 -7.60 10.26 -15.99
N LYS A 943 -7.35 9.13 -16.66
CA LYS A 943 -8.38 8.14 -17.02
C LYS A 943 -9.14 7.67 -15.78
N ILE A 944 -8.42 7.29 -14.73
CA ILE A 944 -9.01 6.83 -13.46
C ILE A 944 -9.84 7.95 -12.83
N ARG A 945 -9.29 9.16 -12.70
CA ARG A 945 -10.01 10.31 -12.14
C ARG A 945 -11.30 10.61 -12.89
N PHE A 946 -11.26 10.59 -14.22
CA PHE A 946 -12.41 10.81 -15.07
C PHE A 946 -13.47 9.71 -14.92
N MET A 947 -13.08 8.45 -14.97
CA MET A 947 -14.00 7.32 -14.84
C MET A 947 -14.63 7.24 -13.45
N GLN A 948 -13.89 7.55 -12.39
CA GLN A 948 -14.43 7.68 -11.03
C GLN A 948 -15.46 8.81 -10.93
N ALA A 949 -15.21 9.95 -11.58
CA ALA A 949 -16.17 11.05 -11.63
C ALA A 949 -17.47 10.64 -12.36
N LEU A 950 -17.36 9.93 -13.49
CA LEU A 950 -18.54 9.39 -14.19
C LEU A 950 -19.29 8.36 -13.34
N VAL A 951 -18.58 7.46 -12.65
CA VAL A 951 -19.22 6.47 -11.76
C VAL A 951 -20.02 7.16 -10.65
N ARG A 952 -19.47 8.21 -10.02
CA ARG A 952 -20.19 8.99 -9.01
C ARG A 952 -21.42 9.71 -9.56
N GLN A 953 -21.48 9.97 -10.86
CA GLN A 953 -22.60 10.68 -11.49
C GLN A 953 -23.71 9.73 -11.97
N TYR A 954 -23.35 8.55 -12.49
CA TYR A 954 -24.30 7.66 -13.18
C TYR A 954 -24.60 6.35 -12.44
N VAL A 955 -23.75 5.95 -11.48
CA VAL A 955 -23.86 4.66 -10.79
C VAL A 955 -24.29 4.83 -9.33
N LEU A 956 -23.60 5.72 -8.59
CA LEU A 956 -23.92 6.12 -7.22
C LEU A 956 -24.98 7.22 -7.24
#